data_AF-W8NZ30-F1
#
_entry.id   AF-W8NZ30-F1
#
_cell.length_a   1.000
_cell.length_b   1.000
_cell.length_c   1.000
_cell.angle_alpha   90.00
_cell.angle_beta   90.00
_cell.angle_gamma   90.00
#
_symmetry.space_group_name_H-M   'P 1'
#
loop_
_entity.id
_entity.type
_entity.pdbx_description
1 polymer ?
#
loop_
_entity_poly.entity_id
_entity_poly.type
_entity_poly.pdbx_seq_one_letter_code
_entity_poly.pdbx_strand_id
1 'polypeptide(L)'
;MLEMLKPCVEEGFVIQEREVALDFIGRRGVLGIRREKRIQYAKDILQKELLPNITQEEGFETRKAFFLGYMVNRLLLCALERKEPDDRDHFGKKRLDLAGPLLANLFRLLFRKLTRDIYNYMQRCVENDKEFNLTLAVKSQTITDGLRYSLATGNWGEQKKAMSARAGVSQVLNRYTYSSTLSHLRRTNTPIGRDGKIAKPRQLHNTHWGLVCPAETPEGQACGLVKNLSLMTCISVGTPSEPISYFLEEWGMEPLEDYVPSNSPDATRVFVNGVWVGTHREPAQLVETMRNLRRRGDISAEVSIIRDIREKEFKIFTDAGRVYRPLFIVDDDPDSETKGELMLKKEHVHQLRSSEYDDFDDENAYTWSSLVNDGVVEYVDAEEEETIMIAMTPEDLEASRSTLSETQQKEIQIEEQELDPAKRIKPTYTATTHTFTHCEIHPSMILGVAASIIPFPDHNQSPRNTYQSAMGKQAMGVFLTNYAVRMDTMANILYYPQKPLATTRAMEHLKFRELPAGQNAIVAIQCYSGYNQEDSMIMNQSSIDRGLFRSLFFRSYMDLEKRQGMKALETFEKPSRSDTLRLKHGTYEKLDDDGLIAPGVRVSGEDIIIGKTTPIPPDTEELGQRTQYHTKRDASTPLRSTESGIVDQVLLTTNGDGAKFVKVRMRTTKVPQIGDKFASRHGQKGTIGVTYRSEDMPFTAQGIVPDLIINPHAIPSRMTVAHLIECLLSKVSSLSGLEGDASPFTDVTAEAVSKLLREHGYQSRGFEVMYNGHTGKKLMAQ
;
A
#
# COMPACT_ATOMS: atom_id res chain seq x y z
N MET A 1 -20.62 -38.50 17.19
CA MET A 1 -21.22 -37.52 16.26
C MET A 1 -22.73 -37.64 16.21
N LEU A 2 -23.30 -38.80 15.81
CA LEU A 2 -24.77 -39.00 15.78
C LEU A 2 -25.46 -38.82 17.14
N GLU A 3 -24.80 -39.15 18.26
CA GLU A 3 -25.37 -38.92 19.60
C GLU A 3 -25.61 -37.45 19.92
N MET A 4 -24.73 -36.56 19.44
CA MET A 4 -24.88 -35.11 19.61
C MET A 4 -26.09 -34.56 18.85
N LEU A 5 -26.59 -35.30 17.86
CA LEU A 5 -27.77 -34.92 17.07
C LEU A 5 -29.09 -35.40 17.69
N LYS A 6 -29.07 -36.34 18.65
CA LYS A 6 -30.28 -36.81 19.36
C LYS A 6 -31.13 -35.66 19.92
N PRO A 7 -30.60 -34.71 20.70
CA PRO A 7 -31.40 -33.60 21.21
C PRO A 7 -31.98 -32.72 20.08
N CYS A 8 -31.25 -32.54 18.98
CA CYS A 8 -31.76 -31.79 17.83
C CYS A 8 -32.96 -32.48 17.15
N VAL A 9 -32.99 -33.81 17.14
CA VAL A 9 -34.13 -34.60 16.63
C VAL A 9 -35.32 -34.50 17.59
N GLU A 10 -35.08 -34.53 18.91
CA GLU A 10 -36.12 -34.34 19.92
C GLU A 10 -36.79 -32.96 19.80
N GLU A 11 -36.02 -31.89 19.54
CA GLU A 11 -36.56 -30.55 19.26
C GLU A 11 -37.45 -30.53 17.99
N GLY A 12 -37.08 -31.29 16.97
CA GLY A 12 -37.83 -31.40 15.72
C GLY A 12 -39.12 -32.23 15.84
N PHE A 13 -39.31 -32.99 16.93
CA PHE A 13 -40.39 -33.96 17.05
C PHE A 13 -41.81 -33.35 16.92
N VAL A 14 -41.98 -32.09 17.31
CA VAL A 14 -43.27 -31.37 17.21
C VAL A 14 -43.64 -30.96 15.77
N ILE A 15 -42.71 -31.08 14.81
CA ILE A 15 -42.89 -30.70 13.41
C ILE A 15 -42.69 -31.94 12.52
N GLN A 16 -43.79 -32.58 12.13
CA GLN A 16 -43.77 -33.78 11.28
C GLN A 16 -44.09 -33.50 9.80
N GLU A 17 -44.72 -32.36 9.50
CA GLU A 17 -45.15 -32.00 8.16
C GLU A 17 -44.45 -30.73 7.64
N ARG A 18 -44.17 -30.69 6.32
CA ARG A 18 -43.55 -29.54 5.65
C ARG A 18 -44.34 -28.25 5.86
N GLU A 19 -45.66 -28.31 5.78
CA GLU A 19 -46.51 -27.11 5.95
C GLU A 19 -46.47 -26.56 7.36
N VAL A 20 -46.39 -27.43 8.37
CA VAL A 20 -46.26 -27.03 9.78
C VAL A 20 -44.92 -26.35 10.01
N ALA A 21 -43.84 -26.85 9.39
CA ALA A 21 -42.53 -26.21 9.42
C ALA A 21 -42.55 -24.80 8.79
N LEU A 22 -43.18 -24.66 7.62
CA LEU A 22 -43.29 -23.38 6.93
C LEU A 22 -44.15 -22.37 7.72
N ASP A 23 -45.27 -22.80 8.30
CA ASP A 23 -46.09 -21.93 9.15
C ASP A 23 -45.34 -21.52 10.42
N PHE A 24 -44.54 -22.42 11.00
CA PHE A 24 -43.72 -22.13 12.17
C PHE A 24 -42.68 -21.04 11.89
N ILE A 25 -42.00 -21.10 10.74
CA ILE A 25 -41.07 -20.05 10.28
C ILE A 25 -41.82 -18.75 10.05
N GLY A 26 -42.90 -18.79 9.26
CA GLY A 26 -43.66 -17.60 8.89
C GLY A 26 -44.29 -16.87 10.09
N ARG A 27 -44.76 -17.63 11.09
CA ARG A 27 -45.33 -17.10 12.34
C ARG A 27 -44.31 -16.33 13.17
N ARG A 28 -43.04 -16.72 13.14
CA ARG A 28 -41.94 -16.02 13.84
C ARG A 28 -41.41 -14.83 13.05
N GLY A 29 -41.52 -14.87 11.72
CA GLY A 29 -41.07 -13.78 10.86
C GLY A 29 -41.98 -12.56 10.90
N VAL A 30 -43.30 -12.75 10.75
CA VAL A 30 -44.26 -11.63 10.71
C VAL A 30 -45.52 -11.94 11.51
N LEU A 31 -45.88 -11.03 12.42
CA LEU A 31 -47.04 -11.15 13.29
C LEU A 31 -48.33 -10.66 12.60
N GLY A 32 -49.46 -11.32 12.86
CA GLY A 32 -50.79 -10.84 12.44
C GLY A 32 -51.25 -11.23 11.03
N ILE A 33 -50.53 -12.10 10.33
CA ILE A 33 -50.86 -12.53 8.96
C ILE A 33 -51.54 -13.91 8.93
N ARG A 34 -52.42 -14.16 7.95
CA ARG A 34 -53.09 -15.47 7.71
C ARG A 34 -52.07 -16.58 7.37
N ARG A 35 -52.40 -17.84 7.69
CA ARG A 35 -51.52 -19.02 7.52
C ARG A 35 -50.95 -19.14 6.09
N GLU A 36 -51.77 -18.99 5.06
CA GLU A 36 -51.33 -19.09 3.65
C GLU A 36 -50.22 -18.09 3.31
N LYS A 37 -50.40 -16.82 3.70
CA LYS A 37 -49.41 -15.77 3.46
C LYS A 37 -48.14 -15.97 4.31
N ARG A 38 -48.25 -16.57 5.50
CA ARG A 38 -47.09 -16.96 6.32
C ARG A 38 -46.27 -18.05 5.66
N ILE A 39 -46.94 -19.07 5.11
CA ILE A 39 -46.29 -20.16 4.38
C ILE A 39 -45.58 -19.61 3.14
N GLN A 40 -46.23 -18.73 2.37
CA GLN A 40 -45.59 -18.11 1.20
C GLN A 40 -44.37 -17.27 1.60
N TYR A 41 -44.49 -16.46 2.66
CA TYR A 41 -43.37 -15.68 3.17
C TYR A 41 -42.18 -16.57 3.59
N ALA A 42 -42.43 -17.70 4.23
CA ALA A 42 -41.39 -18.65 4.59
C ALA A 42 -40.71 -19.26 3.35
N LYS A 43 -41.48 -19.60 2.30
CA LYS A 43 -40.91 -20.07 1.02
C LYS A 43 -39.99 -19.02 0.39
N ASP A 44 -40.42 -17.75 0.37
CA ASP A 44 -39.63 -16.66 -0.18
C ASP A 44 -38.30 -16.47 0.59
N ILE A 45 -38.31 -16.61 1.92
CA ILE A 45 -37.09 -16.59 2.74
C ILE A 45 -36.16 -17.74 2.38
N LEU A 46 -36.67 -18.97 2.30
CA LEU A 46 -35.86 -20.15 1.98
C LEU A 46 -35.23 -20.05 0.59
N GLN A 47 -35.91 -19.38 -0.35
CA GLN A 47 -35.41 -19.17 -1.70
C GLN A 47 -34.39 -18.02 -1.77
N LYS A 48 -34.72 -16.84 -1.24
CA LYS A 48 -33.95 -15.59 -1.47
C LYS A 48 -32.95 -15.25 -0.37
N GLU A 49 -33.24 -15.62 0.88
CA GLU A 49 -32.46 -15.19 2.06
C GLU A 49 -31.61 -16.33 2.66
N LEU A 50 -32.10 -17.56 2.64
CA LEU A 50 -31.32 -18.72 3.10
C LEU A 50 -30.29 -19.12 2.04
N LEU A 51 -28.99 -19.01 2.38
CA LEU A 51 -27.86 -19.37 1.51
C LEU A 51 -27.99 -18.77 0.09
N PRO A 52 -28.02 -17.43 -0.04
CA PRO A 52 -28.33 -16.75 -1.30
C PRO A 52 -27.26 -16.93 -2.38
N ASN A 53 -26.06 -17.37 -1.99
CA ASN A 53 -24.92 -17.57 -2.87
C ASN A 53 -24.98 -18.87 -3.69
N ILE A 54 -25.74 -19.88 -3.24
CA ILE A 54 -25.83 -21.17 -3.95
C ILE A 54 -26.75 -21.02 -5.17
N THR A 55 -27.98 -20.58 -4.93
CA THR A 55 -28.95 -20.25 -5.97
C THR A 55 -30.19 -19.59 -5.36
N GLN A 56 -30.87 -18.76 -6.15
CA GLN A 56 -32.14 -18.11 -5.83
C GLN A 56 -33.30 -18.67 -6.66
N GLU A 57 -33.03 -19.69 -7.48
CA GLU A 57 -34.03 -20.36 -8.31
C GLU A 57 -34.85 -21.38 -7.52
N GLU A 58 -36.03 -21.71 -8.04
CA GLU A 58 -36.91 -22.73 -7.45
C GLU A 58 -36.41 -24.14 -7.80
N GLY A 59 -36.58 -25.11 -6.91
CA GLY A 59 -36.22 -26.52 -7.15
C GLY A 59 -34.84 -26.95 -6.67
N PHE A 60 -34.03 -26.04 -6.12
CA PHE A 60 -32.66 -26.32 -5.66
C PHE A 60 -32.53 -26.46 -4.13
N GLU A 61 -33.62 -26.75 -3.42
CA GLU A 61 -33.61 -26.89 -1.97
C GLU A 61 -32.69 -28.03 -1.49
N THR A 62 -32.54 -29.08 -2.29
CA THR A 62 -31.64 -30.21 -2.01
C THR A 62 -30.19 -29.76 -1.83
N ARG A 63 -29.68 -28.88 -2.71
CA ARG A 63 -28.31 -28.35 -2.61
C ARG A 63 -28.09 -27.57 -1.32
N LYS A 64 -29.07 -26.73 -0.93
CA LYS A 64 -29.04 -25.97 0.33
C LYS A 64 -29.06 -26.90 1.55
N ALA A 65 -29.83 -27.98 1.50
CA ALA A 65 -29.89 -28.97 2.58
C ALA A 65 -28.54 -29.69 2.79
N PHE A 66 -27.88 -30.14 1.70
CA PHE A 66 -26.53 -30.71 1.77
C PHE A 66 -25.52 -29.74 2.37
N PHE A 67 -25.57 -28.47 1.97
CA PHE A 67 -24.67 -27.45 2.49
C PHE A 67 -24.90 -27.17 3.99
N LEU A 68 -26.16 -27.16 4.46
CA LEU A 68 -26.46 -27.07 5.89
C LEU A 68 -25.90 -28.29 6.65
N GLY A 69 -26.06 -29.50 6.10
CA GLY A 69 -25.45 -30.71 6.66
C GLY A 69 -23.93 -30.60 6.76
N TYR A 70 -23.28 -30.04 5.73
CA TYR A 70 -21.85 -29.75 5.73
C TYR A 70 -21.44 -28.76 6.83
N MET A 71 -22.20 -27.67 7.02
CA MET A 71 -21.95 -26.70 8.10
C MET A 71 -22.05 -27.34 9.49
N VAL A 72 -23.10 -28.15 9.71
CA VAL A 72 -23.30 -28.88 10.97
C VAL A 72 -22.18 -29.90 11.19
N ASN A 73 -21.75 -30.61 10.14
CA ASN A 73 -20.64 -31.54 10.23
C ASN A 73 -19.35 -30.82 10.69
N ARG A 74 -19.02 -29.66 10.11
CA ARG A 74 -17.85 -28.87 10.55
C ARG A 74 -17.97 -28.40 11.99
N LEU A 75 -19.15 -27.96 12.42
CA LEU A 75 -19.39 -27.58 13.81
C LEU A 75 -19.17 -28.76 14.77
N LEU A 76 -19.68 -29.94 14.41
CA LEU A 76 -19.50 -31.15 15.20
C LEU A 76 -18.06 -31.63 15.24
N LEU A 77 -17.28 -31.47 14.16
CA LEU A 77 -15.85 -31.78 14.15
C LEU A 77 -15.09 -30.92 15.17
N CYS A 78 -15.41 -29.62 15.26
CA CYS A 78 -14.81 -28.75 16.26
C CYS A 78 -15.29 -29.08 17.68
N ALA A 79 -16.59 -29.33 17.86
CA ALA A 79 -17.16 -29.67 19.17
C ALA A 79 -16.65 -31.01 19.74
N LEU A 80 -16.27 -31.93 18.84
CA LEU A 80 -15.66 -33.21 19.19
C LEU A 80 -14.12 -33.16 19.19
N GLU A 81 -13.52 -31.97 19.09
CA GLU A 81 -12.07 -31.74 19.09
C GLU A 81 -11.31 -32.51 18.00
N ARG A 82 -12.00 -32.86 16.90
CA ARG A 82 -11.39 -33.51 15.73
C ARG A 82 -10.75 -32.51 14.76
N LYS A 83 -11.15 -31.25 14.87
CA LYS A 83 -10.68 -30.14 14.05
C LYS A 83 -10.53 -28.90 14.91
N GLU A 84 -9.46 -28.13 14.67
CA GLU A 84 -9.28 -26.85 15.34
C GLU A 84 -10.23 -25.78 14.77
N PRO A 85 -10.63 -24.78 15.58
CA PRO A 85 -11.38 -23.63 15.08
C PRO A 85 -10.61 -22.88 13.99
N ASP A 86 -11.30 -22.50 12.91
CA ASP A 86 -10.69 -21.76 11.80
C ASP A 86 -10.06 -20.44 12.27
N ASP A 87 -8.85 -20.17 11.80
CA ASP A 87 -8.15 -18.93 12.12
C ASP A 87 -8.76 -17.73 11.38
N ARG A 88 -9.24 -16.77 12.16
CA ARG A 88 -9.82 -15.52 11.67
C ARG A 88 -8.76 -14.54 11.17
N ASP A 89 -7.49 -14.69 11.57
CA ASP A 89 -6.39 -13.78 11.21
C ASP A 89 -5.72 -14.18 9.88
N HIS A 90 -5.89 -15.43 9.42
CA HIS A 90 -5.50 -15.92 8.10
C HIS A 90 -5.82 -14.92 6.98
N PHE A 91 -4.78 -14.47 6.27
CA PHE A 91 -4.92 -13.45 5.23
C PHE A 91 -5.59 -13.99 3.98
N GLY A 92 -5.40 -15.28 3.65
CA GLY A 92 -6.07 -15.97 2.54
C GLY A 92 -7.60 -16.04 2.65
N LYS A 93 -8.16 -15.89 3.87
CA LYS A 93 -9.61 -15.80 4.11
C LYS A 93 -10.15 -14.37 4.02
N LYS A 94 -9.30 -13.40 3.71
CA LYS A 94 -9.66 -11.99 3.54
C LYS A 94 -9.56 -11.60 2.07
N ARG A 95 -10.27 -10.53 1.71
CA ARG A 95 -10.23 -9.92 0.38
C ARG A 95 -9.93 -8.43 0.52
N LEU A 96 -9.25 -7.89 -0.48
CA LEU A 96 -8.97 -6.47 -0.60
C LEU A 96 -9.94 -5.85 -1.60
N ASP A 97 -10.85 -5.02 -1.10
CA ASP A 97 -11.74 -4.21 -1.95
C ASP A 97 -10.94 -3.08 -2.60
N LEU A 98 -10.67 -3.20 -3.90
CA LEU A 98 -10.05 -2.16 -4.70
C LEU A 98 -11.03 -1.06 -5.10
N ALA A 99 -10.52 -0.01 -5.77
CA ALA A 99 -11.34 1.10 -6.26
C ALA A 99 -12.51 0.65 -7.15
N GLY A 100 -12.33 -0.40 -7.98
CA GLY A 100 -13.37 -0.94 -8.86
C GLY A 100 -14.63 -1.41 -8.11
N PRO A 101 -14.55 -2.45 -7.25
CA PRO A 101 -15.68 -2.91 -6.45
C PRO A 101 -16.31 -1.81 -5.58
N LEU A 102 -15.50 -0.92 -5.00
CA LEU A 102 -15.99 0.19 -4.19
C LEU A 102 -16.81 1.21 -5.00
N LEU A 103 -16.33 1.58 -6.19
CA LEU A 103 -17.03 2.45 -7.12
C LEU A 103 -18.31 1.81 -7.65
N ALA A 104 -18.26 0.52 -7.98
CA ALA A 104 -19.43 -0.24 -8.45
C ALA A 104 -20.55 -0.23 -7.40
N ASN A 105 -20.22 -0.44 -6.13
CA ASN A 105 -21.20 -0.38 -5.04
C ASN A 105 -21.80 1.02 -4.89
N LEU A 106 -20.99 2.09 -4.93
CA LEU A 106 -21.52 3.45 -4.86
C LEU A 106 -22.42 3.78 -6.05
N PHE A 107 -21.97 3.42 -7.26
CA PHE A 107 -22.75 3.64 -8.46
C PHE A 107 -24.10 2.93 -8.38
N ARG A 108 -24.13 1.66 -7.93
CA ARG A 108 -25.36 0.91 -7.70
C ARG A 108 -26.31 1.61 -6.72
N LEU A 109 -25.78 2.18 -5.63
CA LEU A 109 -26.58 2.93 -4.66
C LEU A 109 -27.18 4.21 -5.27
N LEU A 110 -26.37 5.00 -5.97
CA LEU A 110 -26.79 6.24 -6.62
C LEU A 110 -27.77 5.97 -7.77
N PHE A 111 -27.53 4.90 -8.53
CA PHE A 111 -28.38 4.49 -9.64
C PHE A 111 -29.74 3.99 -9.14
N ARG A 112 -29.80 3.17 -8.08
CA ARG A 112 -31.06 2.78 -7.43
C ARG A 112 -31.84 3.98 -6.89
N LYS A 113 -31.14 5.01 -6.39
CA LYS A 113 -31.79 6.27 -6.01
C LYS A 113 -32.37 6.98 -7.22
N LEU A 114 -31.63 7.08 -8.32
CA LEU A 114 -32.12 7.66 -9.57
C LEU A 114 -33.37 6.92 -10.10
N THR A 115 -33.37 5.58 -10.09
CA THR A 115 -34.55 4.79 -10.50
C THR A 115 -35.76 5.08 -9.61
N ARG A 116 -35.58 5.19 -8.29
CA ARG A 116 -36.66 5.56 -7.36
C ARG A 116 -37.19 6.98 -7.62
N ASP A 117 -36.31 7.93 -7.92
CA ASP A 117 -36.71 9.31 -8.22
C ASP A 117 -37.53 9.39 -9.52
N ILE A 118 -37.13 8.64 -10.55
CA ILE A 118 -37.88 8.52 -11.82
C ILE A 118 -39.24 7.86 -11.57
N TYR A 119 -39.28 6.78 -10.79
CA TYR A 119 -40.52 6.09 -10.44
C TYR A 119 -41.50 7.03 -9.72
N ASN A 120 -41.04 7.78 -8.73
CA ASN A 120 -41.87 8.75 -8.00
C ASN A 120 -42.38 9.88 -8.91
N TYR A 121 -41.56 10.32 -9.88
CA TYR A 121 -42.00 11.32 -10.85
C TYR A 121 -43.05 10.75 -11.81
N MET A 122 -42.87 9.53 -12.29
CA MET A 122 -43.85 8.83 -13.12
C MET A 122 -45.19 8.66 -12.39
N GLN A 123 -45.17 8.22 -11.13
CA GLN A 123 -46.37 8.11 -10.31
C GLN A 123 -47.12 9.45 -10.20
N ARG A 124 -46.42 10.56 -9.97
CA ARG A 124 -47.03 11.90 -9.94
C ARG A 124 -47.60 12.34 -11.28
N CYS A 125 -46.99 11.94 -12.40
CA CYS A 125 -47.51 12.26 -13.73
C CYS A 125 -48.84 11.53 -13.97
N VAL A 126 -48.92 10.25 -13.59
CA VAL A 126 -50.14 9.45 -13.66
C VAL A 126 -51.23 10.00 -12.75
N GLU A 127 -50.92 10.33 -11.49
CA GLU A 127 -51.89 10.88 -10.53
C GLU A 127 -52.47 12.24 -10.95
N ASN A 128 -51.71 13.03 -11.72
CA ASN A 128 -52.12 14.37 -12.16
C ASN A 128 -52.49 14.45 -13.64
N ASP A 129 -52.61 13.31 -14.32
CA ASP A 129 -52.93 13.19 -15.76
C ASP A 129 -52.02 14.06 -16.66
N LYS A 130 -50.72 14.05 -16.36
CA LYS A 130 -49.68 14.76 -17.13
C LYS A 130 -48.86 13.80 -17.98
N GLU A 131 -48.50 14.22 -19.18
CA GLU A 131 -47.57 13.46 -20.02
C GLU A 131 -46.20 13.30 -19.35
N PHE A 132 -45.67 12.07 -19.38
CA PHE A 132 -44.37 11.76 -18.81
C PHE A 132 -43.25 12.28 -19.71
N ASN A 133 -42.44 13.21 -19.19
CA ASN A 133 -41.26 13.70 -19.88
C ASN A 133 -39.98 13.15 -19.23
N LEU A 134 -39.24 12.34 -19.98
CA LEU A 134 -37.99 11.73 -19.52
C LEU A 134 -36.92 12.76 -19.14
N THR A 135 -36.81 13.86 -19.87
CA THR A 135 -35.80 14.90 -19.59
C THR A 135 -36.03 15.61 -18.26
N LEU A 136 -37.30 15.76 -17.85
CA LEU A 136 -37.66 16.32 -16.55
C LEU A 136 -37.52 15.29 -15.41
N ALA A 137 -37.69 14.00 -15.73
CA ALA A 137 -37.56 12.90 -14.78
C ALA A 137 -36.10 12.63 -14.38
N VAL A 138 -35.19 12.62 -15.34
CA VAL A 138 -33.79 12.21 -15.14
C VAL A 138 -32.95 13.38 -14.63
N LYS A 139 -32.65 13.38 -13.33
CA LYS A 139 -31.77 14.38 -12.70
C LYS A 139 -30.31 13.92 -12.72
N SER A 140 -29.52 14.44 -13.66
CA SER A 140 -28.08 14.13 -13.81
C SER A 140 -27.22 14.48 -12.57
N GLN A 141 -27.65 15.49 -11.80
CA GLN A 141 -26.98 15.92 -10.57
C GLN A 141 -26.93 14.83 -9.49
N THR A 142 -27.91 13.93 -9.44
CA THR A 142 -27.98 12.89 -8.40
C THR A 142 -26.74 11.99 -8.39
N ILE A 143 -26.24 11.60 -9.57
CA ILE A 143 -25.03 10.78 -9.68
C ILE A 143 -23.79 11.67 -9.60
N THR A 144 -23.76 12.78 -10.35
CA THR A 144 -22.60 13.67 -10.46
C THR A 144 -22.16 14.21 -9.09
N ASP A 145 -23.09 14.80 -8.35
CA ASP A 145 -22.80 15.37 -7.03
C ASP A 145 -22.59 14.29 -5.97
N GLY A 146 -23.28 13.16 -6.11
CA GLY A 146 -23.10 11.98 -5.26
C GLY A 146 -21.66 11.44 -5.32
N LEU A 147 -21.16 11.19 -6.53
CA LEU A 147 -19.77 10.74 -6.76
C LEU A 147 -18.76 11.79 -6.29
N ARG A 148 -18.94 13.06 -6.67
CA ARG A 148 -18.04 14.16 -6.29
C ARG A 148 -17.92 14.28 -4.78
N TYR A 149 -19.04 14.23 -4.06
CA TYR A 149 -19.07 14.32 -2.60
C TYR A 149 -18.37 13.13 -1.94
N SER A 150 -18.69 11.89 -2.34
CA SER A 150 -18.12 10.70 -1.72
C SER A 150 -16.61 10.59 -1.95
N LEU A 151 -16.14 10.93 -3.14
CA LEU A 151 -14.70 10.95 -3.45
C LEU A 151 -13.95 12.07 -2.74
N ALA A 152 -14.54 13.26 -2.63
CA ALA A 152 -13.90 14.41 -1.98
C ALA A 152 -13.84 14.28 -0.45
N THR A 153 -14.89 13.74 0.17
CA THR A 153 -14.98 13.60 1.63
C THR A 153 -14.44 12.27 2.15
N GLY A 154 -14.35 11.25 1.29
CA GLY A 154 -13.99 9.89 1.67
C GLY A 154 -15.08 9.13 2.43
N ASN A 155 -16.32 9.64 2.42
CA ASN A 155 -17.49 9.00 3.01
C ASN A 155 -18.27 8.23 1.94
N TRP A 156 -18.20 6.90 2.00
CA TRP A 156 -18.99 6.03 1.11
C TRP A 156 -20.32 5.69 1.75
N GLY A 157 -21.40 6.24 1.20
CA GLY A 157 -22.75 6.00 1.68
C GLY A 157 -23.72 7.13 1.33
N GLU A 158 -24.95 7.02 1.84
CA GLU A 158 -25.99 8.02 1.61
C GLU A 158 -25.73 9.27 2.47
N GLN A 159 -25.62 10.44 1.82
CA GLN A 159 -25.25 11.72 2.45
C GLN A 159 -26.08 12.07 3.70
N LYS A 160 -27.36 11.66 3.74
CA LYS A 160 -28.30 11.95 4.83
C LYS A 160 -28.07 11.09 6.08
N LYS A 161 -27.32 9.98 5.98
CA LYS A 161 -27.03 9.05 7.08
C LYS A 161 -25.52 8.86 7.25
N ALA A 162 -24.82 9.95 7.56
CA ALA A 162 -23.36 9.97 7.68
C ALA A 162 -22.81 8.98 8.72
N MET A 163 -23.57 8.65 9.77
CA MET A 163 -23.13 7.71 10.84
C MET A 163 -22.95 6.26 10.37
N SER A 164 -23.53 5.84 9.24
CA SER A 164 -23.35 4.48 8.71
C SER A 164 -22.38 4.42 7.51
N ALA A 165 -21.75 5.55 7.15
CA ALA A 165 -20.85 5.62 6.00
C ALA A 165 -19.47 5.09 6.35
N ARG A 166 -18.86 4.32 5.43
CA ARG A 166 -17.45 3.90 5.58
C ARG A 166 -16.56 5.12 5.33
N ALA A 167 -15.98 5.67 6.40
CA ALA A 167 -15.09 6.82 6.34
C ALA A 167 -13.65 6.41 6.01
N GLY A 168 -12.90 7.31 5.38
CA GLY A 168 -11.44 7.20 5.23
C GLY A 168 -10.96 6.30 4.09
N VAL A 169 -11.84 5.92 3.17
CA VAL A 169 -11.49 5.15 1.96
C VAL A 169 -10.83 6.04 0.91
N SER A 170 -11.33 7.27 0.70
CA SER A 170 -10.64 8.27 -0.12
C SER A 170 -9.75 9.14 0.76
N GLN A 171 -8.54 9.43 0.29
CA GLN A 171 -7.54 10.25 0.98
C GLN A 171 -6.80 11.13 -0.02
N VAL A 172 -6.36 12.30 0.42
CA VAL A 172 -5.50 13.17 -0.41
C VAL A 172 -4.14 12.51 -0.58
N LEU A 173 -3.69 12.40 -1.84
CA LEU A 173 -2.43 11.77 -2.19
C LEU A 173 -1.25 12.48 -1.50
N ASN A 174 -0.41 11.71 -0.80
CA ASN A 174 0.73 12.23 -0.07
C ASN A 174 1.97 12.38 -0.97
N ARG A 175 2.30 13.63 -1.32
CA ARG A 175 3.35 13.98 -2.30
C ARG A 175 4.56 14.69 -1.69
N TYR A 176 5.06 14.25 -0.53
CA TYR A 176 6.32 14.77 -0.01
C TYR A 176 7.54 14.30 -0.83
N THR A 177 7.56 13.01 -1.21
CA THR A 177 8.58 12.40 -2.06
C THR A 177 7.95 11.48 -3.11
N TYR A 178 8.73 11.09 -4.10
CA TYR A 178 8.29 10.13 -5.11
C TYR A 178 7.93 8.77 -4.47
N SER A 179 8.81 8.25 -3.59
CA SER A 179 8.56 6.99 -2.87
C SER A 179 7.37 7.05 -1.91
N SER A 180 7.12 8.20 -1.26
CA SER A 180 5.90 8.44 -0.46
C SER A 180 4.64 8.27 -1.30
N THR A 181 4.67 8.77 -2.53
CA THR A 181 3.53 8.72 -3.45
C THR A 181 3.22 7.27 -3.82
N LEU A 182 4.23 6.51 -4.22
CA LEU A 182 4.10 5.09 -4.54
C LEU A 182 3.63 4.25 -3.34
N SER A 183 4.23 4.48 -2.18
CA SER A 183 3.81 3.84 -0.92
C SER A 183 2.34 4.13 -0.59
N HIS A 184 1.86 5.36 -0.82
CA HIS A 184 0.47 5.71 -0.54
C HIS A 184 -0.52 4.98 -1.46
N LEU A 185 -0.14 4.73 -2.72
CA LEU A 185 -0.96 3.96 -3.66
C LEU A 185 -1.06 2.47 -3.30
N ARG A 186 -0.03 1.91 -2.65
CA ARG A 186 0.01 0.50 -2.21
C ARG A 186 -0.55 0.27 -0.80
N ARG A 187 -1.14 1.30 -0.18
CA ARG A 187 -1.65 1.25 1.18
C ARG A 187 -3.01 0.53 1.25
N THR A 188 -3.15 -0.37 2.22
CA THR A 188 -4.43 -0.99 2.58
C THR A 188 -4.82 -0.60 4.00
N ASN A 189 -6.12 -0.47 4.25
CA ASN A 189 -6.65 -0.06 5.54
C ASN A 189 -7.70 -1.06 6.02
N THR A 190 -7.54 -1.54 7.24
CA THR A 190 -8.51 -2.45 7.86
C THR A 190 -9.66 -1.61 8.46
N PRO A 191 -10.94 -1.93 8.18
CA PRO A 191 -12.10 -1.10 8.58
C PRO A 191 -12.46 -1.19 10.07
N ILE A 192 -11.48 -1.41 10.95
CA ILE A 192 -11.67 -1.54 12.40
C ILE A 192 -11.44 -0.20 13.07
N GLY A 193 -12.26 0.11 14.08
CA GLY A 193 -12.11 1.31 14.91
C GLY A 193 -10.71 1.37 15.54
N ARG A 194 -10.07 2.55 15.48
CA ARG A 194 -8.68 2.73 15.93
C ARG A 194 -8.52 2.73 17.45
N ASP A 195 -9.62 2.77 18.20
CA ASP A 195 -9.65 2.92 19.65
C ASP A 195 -9.29 1.62 20.40
N GLY A 196 -9.35 0.46 19.71
CA GLY A 196 -8.99 -0.83 20.30
C GLY A 196 -7.48 -1.07 20.34
N LYS A 197 -6.90 -1.21 21.55
CA LYS A 197 -5.52 -1.68 21.79
C LYS A 197 -5.39 -3.21 21.77
N ILE A 198 -6.17 -3.89 20.94
CA ILE A 198 -6.14 -5.36 20.86
C ILE A 198 -4.98 -5.79 19.96
N ALA A 199 -4.24 -6.83 20.37
CA ALA A 199 -3.10 -7.36 19.62
C ALA A 199 -3.53 -8.00 18.29
N LYS A 200 -4.61 -8.78 18.28
CA LYS A 200 -5.25 -9.29 17.05
C LYS A 200 -6.29 -8.29 16.58
N PRO A 201 -6.28 -7.82 15.32
CA PRO A 201 -5.57 -8.33 14.15
C PRO A 201 -4.30 -7.53 13.76
N ARG A 202 -3.67 -6.82 14.71
CA ARG A 202 -2.52 -5.92 14.45
C ARG A 202 -1.20 -6.66 14.33
N GLN A 203 -1.09 -7.82 14.97
CA GLN A 203 0.11 -8.64 14.94
C GLN A 203 0.40 -9.12 13.50
N LEU A 204 1.69 -9.16 13.16
CA LEU A 204 2.13 -9.76 11.90
C LEU A 204 1.83 -11.26 11.94
N HIS A 205 0.99 -11.71 11.01
CA HIS A 205 0.67 -13.11 10.76
C HIS A 205 1.64 -13.71 9.73
N ASN A 206 1.91 -15.02 9.81
CA ASN A 206 2.78 -15.73 8.86
C ASN A 206 2.27 -15.66 7.41
N THR A 207 0.95 -15.74 7.21
CA THR A 207 0.31 -15.63 5.88
C THR A 207 0.36 -14.24 5.25
N HIS A 208 1.04 -13.28 5.89
CA HIS A 208 1.41 -12.02 5.23
C HIS A 208 2.68 -12.13 4.39
N TRP A 209 3.47 -13.19 4.57
CA TRP A 209 4.76 -13.38 3.89
C TRP A 209 4.59 -13.31 2.37
N GLY A 210 5.45 -12.55 1.69
CA GLY A 210 5.36 -12.28 0.25
C GLY A 210 4.22 -11.37 -0.20
N LEU A 211 3.13 -11.25 0.55
CA LEU A 211 1.95 -10.46 0.15
C LEU A 211 1.97 -9.03 0.69
N VAL A 212 2.42 -8.86 1.93
CA VAL A 212 2.43 -7.58 2.65
C VAL A 212 3.82 -7.34 3.23
N CYS A 213 4.28 -6.09 3.16
CA CYS A 213 5.56 -5.74 3.77
C CYS A 213 5.51 -5.91 5.30
N PRO A 214 6.46 -6.63 5.91
CA PRO A 214 6.48 -6.85 7.36
C PRO A 214 6.86 -5.59 8.16
N ALA A 215 7.64 -4.68 7.58
CA ALA A 215 8.15 -3.49 8.26
C ALA A 215 7.31 -2.23 8.01
N GLU A 216 6.60 -2.14 6.87
CA GLU A 216 5.97 -0.89 6.46
C GLU A 216 4.57 -0.70 7.08
N THR A 217 4.53 -0.32 8.36
CA THR A 217 3.30 0.06 9.07
C THR A 217 3.50 1.36 9.87
N PRO A 218 2.47 2.22 10.02
CA PRO A 218 2.58 3.43 10.84
C PRO A 218 2.76 3.12 12.33
N GLU A 219 3.44 4.00 13.03
CA GLU A 219 3.54 3.94 14.50
C GLU A 219 2.21 4.34 15.17
N GLY A 220 2.00 3.84 16.40
CA GLY A 220 0.86 4.22 17.24
C GLY A 220 -0.46 3.51 16.89
N GLN A 221 -1.57 4.24 16.90
CA GLN A 221 -2.93 3.67 16.87
C GLN A 221 -3.29 2.95 15.57
N ALA A 222 -2.55 3.19 14.48
CA ALA A 222 -2.76 2.55 13.19
C ALA A 222 -1.82 1.36 12.94
N CYS A 223 -0.94 1.03 13.89
CA CYS A 223 0.01 -0.07 13.79
C CYS A 223 -0.72 -1.38 13.51
N GLY A 224 -0.30 -2.08 12.45
CA GLY A 224 -0.86 -3.35 11.98
C GLY A 224 -2.21 -3.26 11.26
N LEU A 225 -2.94 -2.15 11.39
CA LEU A 225 -4.22 -1.92 10.69
C LEU A 225 -4.01 -1.33 9.29
N VAL A 226 -3.00 -0.47 9.18
CA VAL A 226 -2.54 0.06 7.90
C VAL A 226 -1.34 -0.78 7.46
N LYS A 227 -1.50 -1.44 6.31
CA LYS A 227 -0.52 -2.34 5.71
C LYS A 227 -0.14 -1.79 4.33
N ASN A 228 1.00 -2.21 3.80
CA ASN A 228 1.43 -1.88 2.44
C ASN A 228 1.77 -3.16 1.70
N LEU A 229 1.29 -3.27 0.47
CA LEU A 229 1.56 -4.44 -0.38
C LEU A 229 3.07 -4.55 -0.64
N SER A 230 3.55 -5.78 -0.80
CA SER A 230 4.93 -6.04 -1.25
C SER A 230 5.14 -5.56 -2.70
N LEU A 231 6.37 -5.64 -3.19
CA LEU A 231 6.73 -5.20 -4.55
C LEU A 231 6.02 -6.02 -5.64
N MET A 232 6.03 -7.35 -5.51
CA MET A 232 5.47 -8.27 -6.53
C MET A 232 4.02 -8.69 -6.27
N THR A 233 3.41 -8.24 -5.16
CA THR A 233 2.01 -8.53 -4.90
C THR A 233 1.09 -7.96 -5.98
N CYS A 234 0.19 -8.81 -6.45
CA CYS A 234 -0.91 -8.49 -7.33
C CYS A 234 -2.25 -8.81 -6.64
N ILE A 235 -3.34 -8.22 -7.14
CA ILE A 235 -4.67 -8.37 -6.57
C ILE A 235 -5.63 -8.79 -7.69
N SER A 236 -6.44 -9.83 -7.44
CA SER A 236 -7.35 -10.35 -8.45
C SER A 236 -8.42 -9.34 -8.83
N VAL A 237 -8.65 -9.20 -10.14
CA VAL A 237 -9.75 -8.40 -10.67
C VAL A 237 -11.05 -9.20 -10.73
N GLY A 238 -10.93 -10.53 -10.76
CA GLY A 238 -12.04 -11.47 -10.80
C GLY A 238 -12.31 -11.99 -12.21
N THR A 239 -12.65 -13.26 -12.32
CA THR A 239 -12.91 -13.95 -13.59
C THR A 239 -14.28 -14.66 -13.52
N PRO A 240 -15.07 -14.70 -14.63
CA PRO A 240 -16.31 -15.45 -14.67
C PRO A 240 -16.12 -16.92 -14.27
N SER A 241 -16.99 -17.44 -13.40
CA SER A 241 -16.92 -18.84 -12.94
C SER A 241 -17.61 -19.84 -13.87
N GLU A 242 -18.51 -19.38 -14.74
CA GLU A 242 -19.32 -20.24 -15.61
C GLU A 242 -18.48 -21.19 -16.49
N PRO A 243 -17.41 -20.75 -17.18
CA PRO A 243 -16.59 -21.65 -18.00
C PRO A 243 -15.94 -22.77 -17.19
N ILE A 244 -15.58 -22.49 -15.94
CA ILE A 244 -15.00 -23.49 -15.05
C ILE A 244 -16.05 -24.51 -14.63
N SER A 245 -17.27 -24.06 -14.29
CA SER A 245 -18.36 -24.98 -13.96
C SER A 245 -18.68 -25.92 -15.12
N TYR A 246 -18.77 -25.40 -16.36
CA TYR A 246 -18.99 -26.22 -17.55
C TYR A 246 -17.87 -27.24 -17.76
N PHE A 247 -16.61 -26.83 -17.64
CA PHE A 247 -15.48 -27.74 -17.73
C PHE A 247 -15.53 -28.86 -16.68
N LEU A 248 -15.86 -28.54 -15.43
CA LEU A 248 -15.98 -29.54 -14.36
C LEU A 248 -17.08 -30.56 -14.64
N GLU A 249 -18.23 -30.11 -15.15
CA GLU A 249 -19.33 -30.98 -15.55
C GLU A 249 -18.94 -31.90 -16.71
N GLU A 250 -18.28 -31.37 -17.74
CA GLU A 250 -17.80 -32.15 -18.90
C GLU A 250 -16.70 -33.16 -18.54
N TRP A 251 -15.81 -32.81 -17.59
CA TRP A 251 -14.73 -33.70 -17.15
C TRP A 251 -15.23 -34.93 -16.36
N GLY A 252 -16.49 -34.94 -15.93
CA GLY A 252 -17.10 -36.06 -15.20
C GLY A 252 -17.29 -35.83 -13.70
N MET A 253 -17.46 -34.58 -13.27
CA MET A 253 -17.96 -34.29 -11.92
C MET A 253 -19.41 -34.78 -11.77
N GLU A 254 -19.68 -35.54 -10.70
CA GLU A 254 -21.03 -35.95 -10.35
C GLU A 254 -21.80 -34.75 -9.75
N PRO A 255 -22.96 -34.36 -10.30
CA PRO A 255 -23.78 -33.29 -9.73
C PRO A 255 -24.19 -33.59 -8.29
N LEU A 256 -24.27 -32.55 -7.45
CA LEU A 256 -24.63 -32.71 -6.04
C LEU A 256 -26.01 -33.36 -5.81
N GLU A 257 -26.93 -33.24 -6.76
CA GLU A 257 -28.28 -33.81 -6.69
C GLU A 257 -28.29 -35.33 -6.77
N ASP A 258 -27.33 -35.92 -7.49
CA ASP A 258 -27.19 -37.36 -7.69
C ASP A 258 -26.28 -38.01 -6.64
N TYR A 259 -25.68 -37.20 -5.75
CA TYR A 259 -24.73 -37.67 -4.76
C TYR A 259 -25.42 -38.46 -3.63
N VAL A 260 -25.05 -39.74 -3.52
CA VAL A 260 -25.48 -40.62 -2.43
C VAL A 260 -24.30 -40.90 -1.49
N PRO A 261 -24.26 -40.32 -0.28
CA PRO A 261 -23.13 -40.45 0.65
C PRO A 261 -22.77 -41.88 1.03
N SER A 262 -23.75 -42.79 1.06
CA SER A 262 -23.55 -44.20 1.41
C SER A 262 -22.78 -44.98 0.34
N ASN A 263 -22.92 -44.59 -0.93
CA ASN A 263 -22.34 -45.31 -2.07
C ASN A 263 -20.92 -44.83 -2.38
N SER A 264 -20.62 -43.57 -2.09
CA SER A 264 -19.34 -42.92 -2.45
C SER A 264 -18.71 -42.21 -1.23
N PRO A 265 -18.29 -42.92 -0.18
CA PRO A 265 -17.75 -42.32 1.04
C PRO A 265 -16.40 -41.62 0.85
N ASP A 266 -15.67 -41.99 -0.20
CA ASP A 266 -14.35 -41.43 -0.55
C ASP A 266 -14.39 -40.32 -1.59
N ALA A 267 -15.58 -39.95 -2.06
CA ALA A 267 -15.72 -38.88 -3.04
C ALA A 267 -15.26 -37.54 -2.48
N THR A 268 -14.45 -36.84 -3.27
CA THR A 268 -13.93 -35.52 -2.93
C THR A 268 -14.96 -34.46 -3.30
N ARG A 269 -15.18 -33.50 -2.40
CA ARG A 269 -16.17 -32.43 -2.59
C ARG A 269 -15.57 -31.30 -3.40
N VAL A 270 -16.25 -30.85 -4.45
CA VAL A 270 -15.78 -29.77 -5.33
C VAL A 270 -16.54 -28.49 -5.04
N PHE A 271 -15.81 -27.43 -4.70
CA PHE A 271 -16.34 -26.11 -4.40
C PHE A 271 -15.82 -25.08 -5.40
N VAL A 272 -16.73 -24.28 -5.96
CA VAL A 272 -16.40 -23.12 -6.81
C VAL A 272 -16.95 -21.87 -6.12
N ASN A 273 -16.08 -20.92 -5.76
CA ASN A 273 -16.44 -19.71 -5.02
C ASN A 273 -17.28 -19.97 -3.75
N GLY A 274 -17.01 -21.10 -3.07
CA GLY A 274 -17.74 -21.53 -1.87
C GLY A 274 -19.09 -22.21 -2.13
N VAL A 275 -19.52 -22.35 -3.38
CA VAL A 275 -20.68 -23.16 -3.77
C VAL A 275 -20.24 -24.60 -3.95
N TRP A 276 -20.87 -25.53 -3.25
CA TRP A 276 -20.65 -26.97 -3.47
C TRP A 276 -21.38 -27.40 -4.74
N VAL A 277 -20.63 -27.59 -5.83
CA VAL A 277 -21.21 -27.87 -7.16
C VAL A 277 -21.45 -29.36 -7.34
N GLY A 278 -20.52 -30.19 -6.87
CA GLY A 278 -20.62 -31.64 -7.02
C GLY A 278 -19.51 -32.39 -6.29
N THR A 279 -19.34 -33.66 -6.67
CA THR A 279 -18.31 -34.54 -6.13
C THR A 279 -17.53 -35.22 -7.24
N HIS A 280 -16.26 -35.57 -6.97
CA HIS A 280 -15.40 -36.25 -7.92
C HIS A 280 -14.65 -37.41 -7.25
N ARG A 281 -14.52 -38.53 -7.95
CA ARG A 281 -13.87 -39.75 -7.42
C ARG A 281 -12.35 -39.71 -7.56
N GLU A 282 -11.84 -39.13 -8.63
CA GLU A 282 -10.41 -39.04 -8.95
C GLU A 282 -9.90 -37.59 -8.96
N PRO A 283 -9.83 -36.91 -7.80
CA PRO A 283 -9.46 -35.49 -7.74
C PRO A 283 -8.01 -35.19 -8.16
N ALA A 284 -7.12 -36.19 -8.13
CA ALA A 284 -5.70 -35.99 -8.46
C ALA A 284 -5.51 -35.57 -9.93
N GLN A 285 -6.08 -36.34 -10.86
CA GLN A 285 -6.02 -36.05 -12.30
C GLN A 285 -6.75 -34.76 -12.65
N LEU A 286 -7.88 -34.48 -12.00
CA LEU A 286 -8.63 -33.24 -12.21
C LEU A 286 -7.80 -32.00 -11.83
N VAL A 287 -7.13 -32.04 -10.67
CA VAL A 287 -6.30 -30.92 -10.20
C VAL A 287 -5.11 -30.69 -11.13
N GLU A 288 -4.45 -31.76 -11.55
CA GLU A 288 -3.33 -31.68 -12.49
C GLU A 288 -3.75 -31.10 -13.84
N THR A 289 -4.88 -31.55 -14.37
CA THR A 289 -5.45 -31.02 -15.62
C THR A 289 -5.78 -29.53 -15.48
N MET A 290 -6.43 -29.13 -14.38
CA MET A 290 -6.75 -27.72 -14.11
C MET A 290 -5.49 -26.84 -13.98
N ARG A 291 -4.43 -27.34 -13.33
CA ARG A 291 -3.14 -26.63 -13.23
C ARG A 291 -2.50 -26.49 -14.62
N ASN A 292 -2.55 -27.52 -15.45
CA ASN A 292 -2.03 -27.46 -16.82
C ASN A 292 -2.80 -26.48 -17.71
N LEU A 293 -4.13 -26.42 -17.58
CA LEU A 293 -4.96 -25.41 -18.27
C LEU A 293 -4.61 -23.98 -17.81
N ARG A 294 -4.35 -23.79 -16.51
CA ARG A 294 -3.87 -22.49 -15.99
C ARG A 294 -2.49 -22.13 -16.56
N ARG A 295 -1.57 -23.09 -16.60
CA ARG A 295 -0.18 -22.89 -17.07
C ARG A 295 -0.07 -22.63 -18.57
N ARG A 296 -1.02 -23.09 -19.38
CA ARG A 296 -1.12 -22.82 -20.82
C ARG A 296 -1.86 -21.52 -21.15
N GLY A 297 -2.48 -20.89 -20.15
CA GLY A 297 -3.30 -19.69 -20.32
C GLY A 297 -4.74 -19.94 -20.81
N ASP A 298 -5.20 -21.21 -20.87
CA ASP A 298 -6.60 -21.55 -21.22
C ASP A 298 -7.58 -21.08 -20.14
N ILE A 299 -7.14 -21.16 -18.87
CA ILE A 299 -7.82 -20.58 -17.72
C ILE A 299 -7.02 -19.36 -17.26
N SER A 300 -7.72 -18.31 -16.82
CA SER A 300 -7.09 -17.11 -16.25
C SER A 300 -6.09 -17.48 -15.15
N ALA A 301 -4.87 -16.94 -15.24
CA ALA A 301 -3.81 -17.15 -14.26
C ALA A 301 -4.18 -16.65 -12.85
N GLU A 302 -5.25 -15.84 -12.71
CA GLU A 302 -5.75 -15.42 -11.40
C GLU A 302 -6.51 -16.52 -10.65
N VAL A 303 -6.93 -17.61 -11.30
CA VAL A 303 -7.74 -18.66 -10.65
C VAL A 303 -6.91 -19.43 -9.63
N SER A 304 -7.41 -19.53 -8.40
CA SER A 304 -6.77 -20.31 -7.34
C SER A 304 -7.33 -21.71 -7.29
N ILE A 305 -6.44 -22.69 -7.16
CA ILE A 305 -6.70 -24.12 -7.26
C ILE A 305 -6.13 -24.76 -6.00
N ILE A 306 -7.01 -25.20 -5.09
CA ILE A 306 -6.60 -25.71 -3.77
C ILE A 306 -7.17 -27.11 -3.58
N ARG A 307 -6.29 -28.08 -3.31
CA ARG A 307 -6.67 -29.46 -2.98
C ARG A 307 -6.32 -29.77 -1.53
N ASP A 308 -7.32 -29.80 -0.67
CA ASP A 308 -7.18 -30.25 0.71
C ASP A 308 -7.37 -31.78 0.77
N ILE A 309 -6.25 -32.50 0.86
CA ILE A 309 -6.22 -33.97 0.89
C ILE A 309 -6.84 -34.50 2.18
N ARG A 310 -6.60 -33.83 3.32
CA ARG A 310 -7.05 -34.31 4.63
C ARG A 310 -8.57 -34.16 4.78
N GLU A 311 -9.11 -33.04 4.33
CA GLU A 311 -10.54 -32.77 4.41
C GLU A 311 -11.30 -33.32 3.19
N LYS A 312 -10.63 -33.90 2.18
CA LYS A 312 -11.24 -34.37 0.93
C LYS A 312 -12.06 -33.25 0.25
N GLU A 313 -11.45 -32.09 0.08
CA GLU A 313 -12.06 -30.92 -0.56
C GLU A 313 -11.19 -30.40 -1.69
N PHE A 314 -11.82 -30.08 -2.82
CA PHE A 314 -11.22 -29.36 -3.92
C PHE A 314 -11.92 -28.00 -4.03
N LYS A 315 -11.17 -26.91 -3.87
CA LYS A 315 -11.70 -25.54 -3.83
C LYS A 315 -11.09 -24.73 -4.95
N ILE A 316 -11.96 -24.07 -5.71
CA ILE A 316 -11.60 -23.17 -6.79
C ILE A 316 -12.15 -21.78 -6.46
N PHE A 317 -11.30 -20.77 -6.55
CA PHE A 317 -11.70 -19.37 -6.36
C PHE A 317 -11.40 -18.55 -7.62
N THR A 318 -12.43 -17.87 -8.12
CA THR A 318 -12.35 -16.90 -9.24
C THR A 318 -12.76 -15.49 -8.81
N ASP A 319 -13.02 -15.29 -7.52
CA ASP A 319 -13.45 -14.01 -6.96
C ASP A 319 -12.35 -12.93 -7.01
N ALA A 320 -12.80 -11.68 -6.99
CA ALA A 320 -11.97 -10.49 -6.98
C ALA A 320 -11.45 -10.17 -5.56
N GLY A 321 -10.32 -9.47 -5.48
CA GLY A 321 -9.73 -9.02 -4.21
C GLY A 321 -8.86 -10.05 -3.50
N ARG A 322 -8.58 -11.21 -4.12
CA ARG A 322 -7.53 -12.13 -3.65
C ARG A 322 -6.18 -11.50 -3.85
N VAL A 323 -5.24 -11.83 -2.98
CA VAL A 323 -3.89 -11.31 -3.02
C VAL A 323 -2.98 -12.47 -3.38
N TYR A 324 -2.22 -12.31 -4.46
CA TYR A 324 -1.33 -13.34 -4.97
C TYR A 324 0.03 -12.77 -5.31
N ARG A 325 0.98 -13.68 -5.48
CA ARG A 325 2.38 -13.40 -5.77
C ARG A 325 2.88 -14.36 -6.84
N PRO A 326 3.75 -13.92 -7.74
CA PRO A 326 4.39 -14.81 -8.69
C PRO A 326 5.51 -15.62 -8.04
N LEU A 327 5.62 -16.89 -8.41
CA LEU A 327 6.68 -17.82 -8.04
C LEU A 327 7.19 -18.55 -9.28
N PHE A 328 8.44 -19.00 -9.25
CA PHE A 328 8.94 -19.92 -10.27
C PHE A 328 8.39 -21.33 -10.00
N ILE A 329 7.97 -22.02 -11.06
CA ILE A 329 7.56 -23.42 -10.98
C ILE A 329 8.82 -24.31 -10.94
N VAL A 330 8.78 -25.32 -10.06
CA VAL A 330 9.76 -26.41 -10.02
C VAL A 330 9.13 -27.62 -10.69
N ASP A 331 9.92 -28.34 -11.49
CA ASP A 331 9.50 -29.59 -12.11
C ASP A 331 9.35 -30.68 -11.03
N ASP A 332 8.11 -31.00 -10.66
CA ASP A 332 7.76 -31.98 -9.64
C ASP A 332 7.40 -33.36 -10.23
N ASP A 333 7.45 -33.53 -11.56
CA ASP A 333 7.10 -34.77 -12.23
C ASP A 333 8.12 -35.88 -11.88
N PRO A 334 7.68 -37.01 -11.28
CA PRO A 334 8.57 -38.14 -10.98
C PRO A 334 9.25 -38.75 -12.20
N ASP A 335 8.62 -38.67 -13.37
CA ASP A 335 9.09 -39.29 -14.61
C ASP A 335 9.98 -38.36 -15.45
N SER A 336 10.06 -37.08 -15.09
CA SER A 336 10.90 -36.10 -15.77
C SER A 336 12.38 -36.22 -15.41
N GLU A 337 13.25 -36.12 -16.41
CA GLU A 337 14.72 -36.10 -16.21
C GLU A 337 15.18 -34.85 -15.43
N THR A 338 14.41 -33.76 -15.51
CA THR A 338 14.71 -32.47 -14.86
C THR A 338 14.01 -32.30 -13.50
N LYS A 339 13.57 -33.40 -12.88
CA LYS A 339 12.92 -33.38 -11.57
C LYS A 339 13.71 -32.59 -10.53
N GLY A 340 13.04 -31.66 -9.88
CA GLY A 340 13.60 -30.78 -8.85
C GLY A 340 14.38 -29.60 -9.40
N GLU A 341 14.44 -29.41 -10.72
CA GLU A 341 14.97 -28.19 -11.34
C GLU A 341 13.89 -27.14 -11.57
N LEU A 342 14.32 -25.90 -11.78
CA LEU A 342 13.42 -24.80 -12.16
C LEU A 342 12.99 -24.97 -13.62
N MET A 343 11.71 -24.70 -13.89
CA MET A 343 11.19 -24.60 -15.26
C MET A 343 11.83 -23.44 -16.04
N LEU A 344 12.36 -22.43 -15.34
CA LEU A 344 13.09 -21.31 -15.92
C LEU A 344 14.48 -21.76 -16.41
N LYS A 345 14.67 -21.75 -17.74
CA LYS A 345 15.96 -22.04 -18.37
C LYS A 345 16.72 -20.75 -18.71
N LYS A 346 18.04 -20.86 -18.88
CA LYS A 346 18.90 -19.74 -19.33
C LYS A 346 18.48 -19.17 -20.69
N GLU A 347 17.89 -20.01 -21.54
CA GLU A 347 17.36 -19.62 -22.85
C GLU A 347 16.24 -18.58 -22.72
N HIS A 348 15.27 -18.80 -21.81
CA HIS A 348 14.21 -17.83 -21.53
C HIS A 348 14.79 -16.49 -21.05
N VAL A 349 15.82 -16.52 -20.20
CA VAL A 349 16.49 -15.29 -19.73
C VAL A 349 17.20 -14.56 -20.87
N HIS A 350 17.81 -15.30 -21.81
CA HIS A 350 18.43 -14.70 -22.98
C HIS A 350 17.40 -14.05 -23.90
N GLN A 351 16.25 -14.71 -24.11
CA GLN A 351 15.12 -14.18 -24.88
C GLN A 351 14.55 -12.89 -24.27
N LEU A 352 14.36 -12.86 -22.94
CA LEU A 352 13.93 -11.66 -22.20
C LEU A 352 14.95 -10.51 -22.36
N ARG A 353 16.24 -10.82 -22.28
CA ARG A 353 17.28 -9.80 -22.44
C ARG A 353 17.33 -9.29 -23.87
N SER A 354 17.16 -10.15 -24.88
CA SER A 354 17.13 -9.68 -26.27
C SER A 354 15.92 -8.80 -26.56
N SER A 355 14.74 -9.13 -26.01
CA SER A 355 13.53 -8.33 -26.20
C SER A 355 13.58 -6.98 -25.49
N GLU A 356 14.33 -6.84 -24.40
CA GLU A 356 14.55 -5.54 -23.74
C GLU A 356 15.32 -4.53 -24.61
N TYR A 357 16.08 -4.97 -25.62
CA TYR A 357 16.86 -4.08 -26.50
C TYR A 357 16.22 -3.85 -27.87
N ASP A 358 15.19 -4.60 -28.23
CA ASP A 358 14.58 -4.58 -29.56
C ASP A 358 13.30 -3.72 -29.56
N ASP A 359 13.48 -2.40 -29.53
CA ASP A 359 12.40 -1.39 -29.49
C ASP A 359 11.49 -1.38 -30.75
N PHE A 360 11.75 -2.22 -31.75
CA PHE A 360 11.15 -2.12 -33.09
C PHE A 360 10.12 -3.19 -33.44
N ASP A 361 9.93 -4.24 -32.61
CA ASP A 361 9.03 -5.36 -32.95
C ASP A 361 8.25 -5.88 -31.72
N ASP A 362 7.27 -5.08 -31.25
CA ASP A 362 6.42 -5.36 -30.08
C ASP A 362 5.59 -6.66 -30.22
N GLU A 363 5.33 -7.15 -31.46
CA GLU A 363 4.48 -8.32 -31.70
C GLU A 363 5.17 -9.66 -31.36
N ASN A 364 6.51 -9.72 -31.37
CA ASN A 364 7.28 -10.95 -31.10
C ASN A 364 8.12 -10.86 -29.81
N ALA A 365 7.96 -9.81 -29.02
CA ALA A 365 8.72 -9.63 -27.79
C ALA A 365 8.36 -10.72 -26.76
N TYR A 366 9.37 -11.43 -26.27
CA TYR A 366 9.19 -12.34 -25.14
C TYR A 366 9.01 -11.50 -23.87
N THR A 367 7.81 -11.53 -23.29
CA THR A 367 7.42 -10.67 -22.15
C THR A 367 7.14 -11.48 -20.89
N TRP A 368 6.87 -10.79 -19.77
CA TRP A 368 6.40 -11.42 -18.54
C TRP A 368 5.12 -12.26 -18.77
N SER A 369 4.21 -11.80 -19.62
CA SER A 369 2.99 -12.55 -19.96
C SER A 369 3.31 -13.86 -20.67
N SER A 370 4.34 -13.87 -21.53
CA SER A 370 4.83 -15.08 -22.19
C SER A 370 5.35 -16.10 -21.16
N LEU A 371 6.12 -15.67 -20.15
CA LEU A 371 6.59 -16.56 -19.07
C LEU A 371 5.46 -17.24 -18.28
N VAL A 372 4.35 -16.52 -18.09
CA VAL A 372 3.17 -17.06 -17.39
C VAL A 372 2.45 -18.07 -18.29
N ASN A 373 2.27 -17.76 -19.57
CA ASN A 373 1.60 -18.63 -20.55
C ASN A 373 2.43 -19.86 -20.95
N ASP A 374 3.75 -19.79 -20.80
CA ASP A 374 4.67 -20.93 -21.01
C ASP A 374 4.75 -21.83 -19.76
N GLY A 375 4.04 -21.49 -18.68
CA GLY A 375 4.07 -22.26 -17.43
C GLY A 375 5.42 -22.20 -16.71
N VAL A 376 6.17 -21.11 -16.84
CA VAL A 376 7.44 -20.90 -16.11
C VAL A 376 7.19 -20.24 -14.75
N VAL A 377 6.24 -19.33 -14.71
CA VAL A 377 5.84 -18.57 -13.52
C VAL A 377 4.36 -18.83 -13.21
N GLU A 378 4.06 -19.03 -11.94
CA GLU A 378 2.71 -19.29 -11.44
C GLU A 378 2.31 -18.24 -10.39
N TYR A 379 1.10 -17.69 -10.48
CA TYR A 379 0.55 -16.83 -9.44
C TYR A 379 -0.08 -17.69 -8.36
N VAL A 380 0.36 -17.49 -7.12
CA VAL A 380 -0.10 -18.25 -5.96
C VAL A 380 -0.73 -17.28 -4.97
N ASP A 381 -1.93 -17.62 -4.49
CA ASP A 381 -2.60 -16.88 -3.42
C ASP A 381 -2.31 -17.47 -2.03
N ALA A 382 -2.64 -16.73 -0.96
CA ALA A 382 -2.39 -17.16 0.41
C ALA A 382 -3.11 -18.45 0.84
N GLU A 383 -4.13 -18.91 0.09
CA GLU A 383 -4.78 -20.18 0.41
C GLU A 383 -4.12 -21.35 -0.32
N GLU A 384 -3.66 -21.11 -1.55
CA GLU A 384 -2.88 -22.06 -2.33
C GLU A 384 -1.51 -22.31 -1.70
N GLU A 385 -0.92 -21.29 -1.04
CA GLU A 385 0.31 -21.40 -0.22
C GLU A 385 0.27 -22.54 0.81
N GLU A 386 -0.90 -22.89 1.35
CA GLU A 386 -1.04 -23.98 2.34
C GLU A 386 -0.88 -25.38 1.72
N THR A 387 -0.93 -25.49 0.38
CA THR A 387 -0.80 -26.78 -0.35
C THR A 387 0.53 -26.95 -1.07
N ILE A 388 1.31 -25.88 -1.19
CA ILE A 388 2.57 -25.88 -1.93
C ILE A 388 3.77 -25.85 -0.99
N MET A 389 4.93 -26.22 -1.53
CA MET A 389 6.23 -26.14 -0.85
C MET A 389 7.18 -25.27 -1.67
N ILE A 390 7.70 -24.20 -1.06
CA ILE A 390 8.48 -23.14 -1.72
C ILE A 390 9.94 -23.21 -1.27
N ALA A 391 10.87 -23.26 -2.22
CA ALA A 391 12.30 -23.06 -1.96
C ALA A 391 12.63 -21.56 -1.86
N MET A 392 13.54 -21.18 -0.95
CA MET A 392 13.88 -19.76 -0.73
C MET A 392 14.88 -19.24 -1.76
N THR A 393 15.82 -20.09 -2.16
CA THR A 393 16.82 -19.79 -3.19
C THR A 393 17.01 -20.98 -4.13
N PRO A 394 17.44 -20.75 -5.39
CA PRO A 394 17.76 -21.85 -6.31
C PRO A 394 18.85 -22.79 -5.78
N GLU A 395 19.77 -22.29 -4.96
CA GLU A 395 20.83 -23.08 -4.31
C GLU A 395 20.25 -24.11 -3.34
N ASP A 396 19.11 -23.80 -2.70
CA ASP A 396 18.42 -24.74 -1.82
C ASP A 396 17.84 -25.93 -2.61
N LEU A 397 17.42 -25.70 -3.87
CA LEU A 397 16.97 -26.75 -4.77
C LEU A 397 18.14 -27.66 -5.17
N GLU A 398 19.28 -27.07 -5.55
CA GLU A 398 20.50 -27.82 -5.87
C GLU A 398 20.99 -28.65 -4.68
N ALA A 399 20.95 -28.07 -3.48
CA ALA A 399 21.28 -28.76 -2.24
C ALA A 399 20.33 -29.93 -1.96
N SER A 400 19.02 -29.75 -2.19
CA SER A 400 18.01 -30.81 -2.01
C SER A 400 18.21 -31.99 -2.96
N ARG A 401 18.74 -31.73 -4.16
CA ARG A 401 19.08 -32.77 -5.13
C ARG A 401 20.40 -33.49 -4.80
N SER A 402 21.30 -32.82 -4.08
CA SER A 402 22.60 -33.41 -3.73
C SER A 402 22.41 -34.68 -2.88
N THR A 403 23.17 -35.73 -3.19
CA THR A 403 23.16 -36.99 -2.40
C THR A 403 23.99 -36.88 -1.11
N LEU A 404 24.47 -35.69 -0.77
CA LEU A 404 25.30 -35.45 0.40
C LEU A 404 24.45 -35.65 1.66
N SER A 405 25.02 -36.35 2.65
CA SER A 405 24.35 -36.49 3.95
C SER A 405 24.32 -35.15 4.69
N GLU A 406 23.35 -34.96 5.58
CA GLU A 406 23.28 -33.75 6.42
C GLU A 406 24.59 -33.46 7.15
N THR A 407 25.33 -34.50 7.54
CA THR A 407 26.63 -34.37 8.22
C THR A 407 27.68 -33.74 7.32
N GLN A 408 27.75 -34.16 6.06
CA GLN A 408 28.70 -33.61 5.08
C GLN A 408 28.36 -32.16 4.71
N GLN A 409 27.08 -31.83 4.57
CA GLN A 409 26.67 -30.44 4.34
C GLN A 409 27.02 -29.53 5.53
N LYS A 410 26.86 -30.02 6.77
CA LYS A 410 27.25 -29.27 7.98
C LYS A 410 28.77 -29.07 8.05
N GLU A 411 29.57 -30.06 7.70
CA GLU A 411 31.04 -29.94 7.67
C GLU A 411 31.48 -28.85 6.68
N ILE A 412 30.93 -28.83 5.46
CA ILE A 412 31.22 -27.80 4.45
C ILE A 412 30.81 -26.40 4.96
N GLN A 413 29.63 -26.29 5.60
CA GLN A 413 29.19 -25.02 6.17
C GLN A 413 30.11 -24.53 7.29
N ILE A 414 30.61 -25.43 8.14
CA ILE A 414 31.57 -25.07 9.20
C ILE A 414 32.88 -24.59 8.57
N GLU A 415 33.41 -25.27 7.56
CA GLU A 415 34.61 -24.82 6.83
C GLU A 415 34.42 -23.44 6.18
N GLU A 416 33.27 -23.20 5.54
CA GLU A 416 32.97 -21.89 4.96
C GLU A 416 32.85 -20.79 6.02
N GLN A 417 32.30 -21.12 7.20
CA GLN A 417 32.14 -20.19 8.30
C GLN A 417 33.46 -19.91 9.03
N GLU A 418 34.41 -20.86 9.02
CA GLU A 418 35.79 -20.61 9.43
C GLU A 418 36.51 -19.65 8.47
N LEU A 419 36.20 -19.71 7.17
CA LEU A 419 36.75 -18.85 6.13
C LEU A 419 36.15 -17.43 6.14
N ASP A 420 34.84 -17.30 6.28
CA ASP A 420 34.12 -16.03 6.44
C ASP A 420 33.01 -16.14 7.51
N PRO A 421 33.32 -15.74 8.76
CA PRO A 421 32.36 -15.79 9.87
C PRO A 421 31.12 -14.91 9.66
N ALA A 422 31.16 -13.95 8.74
CA ALA A 422 30.07 -13.02 8.47
C ALA A 422 29.10 -13.52 7.39
N LYS A 423 29.38 -14.66 6.75
CA LYS A 423 28.42 -15.31 5.87
C LYS A 423 27.18 -15.76 6.63
N ARG A 424 26.05 -15.78 5.93
CA ARG A 424 24.78 -16.24 6.48
C ARG A 424 24.78 -17.76 6.64
N ILE A 425 24.32 -18.22 7.79
CA ILE A 425 24.06 -19.64 8.02
C ILE A 425 22.79 -20.04 7.28
N LYS A 426 22.92 -20.96 6.33
CA LYS A 426 21.79 -21.53 5.57
C LYS A 426 21.30 -22.82 6.22
N PRO A 427 19.99 -23.11 6.20
CA PRO A 427 19.50 -24.42 6.62
C PRO A 427 20.07 -25.54 5.74
N THR A 428 20.24 -26.74 6.30
CA THR A 428 20.69 -27.93 5.57
C THR A 428 19.49 -28.73 5.08
N TYR A 429 19.59 -29.32 3.89
CA TYR A 429 18.47 -30.00 3.22
C TYR A 429 18.78 -31.46 2.93
N THR A 430 17.79 -32.31 3.16
CA THR A 430 17.84 -33.76 2.87
C THR A 430 16.88 -34.10 1.74
N ALA A 431 17.35 -34.84 0.74
CA ALA A 431 16.61 -35.19 -0.48
C ALA A 431 15.25 -35.89 -0.23
N THR A 432 15.06 -36.52 0.92
CA THR A 432 13.83 -37.26 1.27
C THR A 432 12.78 -36.43 2.01
N THR A 433 13.14 -35.25 2.52
CA THR A 433 12.27 -34.47 3.43
C THR A 433 11.54 -33.32 2.73
N HIS A 434 12.05 -32.84 1.59
CA HIS A 434 11.53 -31.66 0.91
C HIS A 434 11.23 -31.94 -0.56
N THR A 435 9.94 -32.09 -0.89
CA THR A 435 9.45 -32.07 -2.28
C THR A 435 9.01 -30.65 -2.63
N PHE A 436 9.93 -29.86 -3.19
CA PHE A 436 9.64 -28.51 -3.61
C PHE A 436 8.76 -28.49 -4.86
N THR A 437 7.79 -27.58 -4.88
CA THR A 437 6.86 -27.37 -5.99
C THR A 437 7.09 -26.02 -6.69
N HIS A 438 7.64 -25.07 -5.94
CA HIS A 438 7.89 -23.71 -6.39
C HIS A 438 9.18 -23.18 -5.78
N CYS A 439 9.70 -22.10 -6.34
CA CYS A 439 10.82 -21.34 -5.80
C CYS A 439 10.48 -19.86 -5.75
N GLU A 440 10.91 -19.20 -4.68
CA GLU A 440 10.90 -17.75 -4.56
C GLU A 440 11.72 -17.12 -5.68
N ILE A 441 11.22 -16.02 -6.27
CA ILE A 441 11.93 -15.30 -7.34
C ILE A 441 13.16 -14.62 -6.76
N HIS A 442 12.96 -13.84 -5.70
CA HIS A 442 14.03 -13.29 -4.88
C HIS A 442 13.46 -12.88 -3.51
N PRO A 443 14.09 -13.27 -2.38
CA PRO A 443 13.55 -12.97 -1.04
C PRO A 443 13.37 -11.47 -0.73
N SER A 444 14.04 -10.57 -1.45
CA SER A 444 13.86 -9.11 -1.27
C SER A 444 12.47 -8.61 -1.68
N MET A 445 11.74 -9.37 -2.50
CA MET A 445 10.44 -8.95 -3.05
C MET A 445 9.33 -8.92 -2.00
N ILE A 446 9.56 -9.51 -0.83
CA ILE A 446 8.67 -9.42 0.35
C ILE A 446 8.58 -7.99 0.92
N LEU A 447 9.55 -7.12 0.58
CA LEU A 447 9.60 -5.76 1.09
C LEU A 447 8.58 -4.86 0.39
N GLY A 448 8.20 -3.78 1.06
CA GLY A 448 7.36 -2.71 0.51
C GLY A 448 8.22 -1.63 -0.16
N VAL A 449 7.55 -0.61 -0.70
CA VAL A 449 8.23 0.51 -1.36
C VAL A 449 9.15 1.28 -0.41
N ALA A 450 8.72 1.53 0.83
CA ALA A 450 9.53 2.30 1.77
C ALA A 450 10.64 1.46 2.42
N ALA A 451 10.43 0.15 2.56
CA ALA A 451 11.41 -0.75 3.17
C ALA A 451 12.52 -1.16 2.18
N SER A 452 12.20 -1.25 0.88
CA SER A 452 13.17 -1.64 -0.16
C SER A 452 14.25 -0.59 -0.44
N ILE A 453 14.06 0.67 -0.01
CA ILE A 453 15.07 1.73 -0.11
C ILE A 453 16.05 1.77 1.08
N ILE A 454 15.86 0.90 2.07
CA ILE A 454 16.74 0.75 3.24
C ILE A 454 17.91 -0.14 2.84
N PRO A 455 19.18 0.28 3.01
CA PRO A 455 20.35 -0.57 2.81
C PRO A 455 20.40 -1.68 3.85
N PHE A 456 20.76 -2.90 3.45
CA PHE A 456 20.98 -4.04 4.36
C PHE A 456 19.91 -4.15 5.46
N PRO A 457 18.60 -4.14 5.13
CA PRO A 457 17.52 -4.10 6.11
C PRO A 457 17.51 -5.36 7.00
N ASP A 458 18.02 -6.47 6.50
CA ASP A 458 18.21 -7.74 7.20
C ASP A 458 19.33 -7.71 8.27
N HIS A 459 20.20 -6.71 8.26
CA HIS A 459 21.22 -6.49 9.29
C HIS A 459 20.78 -5.47 10.37
N ASN A 460 19.53 -4.99 10.34
CA ASN A 460 18.98 -4.11 11.36
C ASN A 460 18.13 -4.87 12.37
N GLN A 461 18.06 -4.32 13.58
CA GLN A 461 16.99 -4.68 14.50
C GLN A 461 15.62 -4.30 13.89
N SER A 462 14.69 -5.25 13.83
CA SER A 462 13.39 -5.11 13.14
C SER A 462 12.64 -3.78 13.37
N PRO A 463 12.51 -3.24 14.61
CA PRO A 463 11.81 -1.98 14.85
C PRO A 463 12.40 -0.78 14.07
N ARG A 464 13.71 -0.79 13.81
CA ARG A 464 14.41 0.28 13.09
C ARG A 464 14.01 0.35 11.62
N ASN A 465 13.74 -0.80 11.00
CA ASN A 465 13.22 -0.86 9.64
C ASN A 465 11.81 -0.27 9.56
N THR A 466 10.96 -0.53 10.57
CA THR A 466 9.61 0.05 10.67
C THR A 466 9.67 1.57 10.85
N TYR A 467 10.54 2.04 11.75
CA TYR A 467 10.77 3.47 11.96
C TYR A 467 11.23 4.17 10.69
N GLN A 468 12.21 3.60 9.98
CA GLN A 468 12.65 4.19 8.73
C GLN A 468 11.54 4.22 7.68
N SER A 469 10.77 3.15 7.56
CA SER A 469 9.68 3.07 6.59
C SER A 469 8.63 4.17 6.81
N ALA A 470 8.35 4.55 8.06
CA ALA A 470 7.49 5.67 8.39
C ALA A 470 8.17 7.03 8.17
N MET A 471 9.42 7.18 8.62
CA MET A 471 10.19 8.43 8.50
C MET A 471 10.55 8.80 7.06
N GLY A 472 10.85 7.81 6.21
CA GLY A 472 11.17 8.03 4.80
C GLY A 472 10.04 8.69 4.01
N LYS A 473 8.78 8.57 4.47
CA LYS A 473 7.63 9.26 3.88
C LYS A 473 7.58 10.76 4.20
N GLN A 474 8.37 11.19 5.20
CA GLN A 474 8.54 12.59 5.62
C GLN A 474 9.82 13.21 5.07
N ALA A 475 10.60 12.44 4.29
CA ALA A 475 11.82 12.94 3.68
C ALA A 475 11.54 14.09 2.70
N MET A 476 12.60 14.78 2.31
CA MET A 476 12.55 15.90 1.37
C MET A 476 13.35 15.53 0.12
N GLY A 477 12.81 15.85 -1.04
CA GLY A 477 13.42 15.50 -2.31
C GLY A 477 12.61 16.05 -3.47
N VAL A 478 12.93 15.60 -4.68
CA VAL A 478 12.09 15.90 -5.84
C VAL A 478 10.97 14.86 -5.89
N PHE A 479 9.71 15.29 -5.75
CA PHE A 479 8.58 14.37 -5.82
C PHE A 479 8.12 14.10 -7.25
N LEU A 480 8.20 15.09 -8.15
CA LEU A 480 7.90 15.00 -9.58
C LEU A 480 8.71 16.04 -10.34
N THR A 481 9.14 15.75 -11.57
CA THR A 481 9.92 16.69 -12.41
C THR A 481 9.13 17.94 -12.82
N ASN A 482 7.81 17.81 -12.99
CA ASN A 482 6.92 18.90 -13.38
C ASN A 482 6.46 19.80 -12.22
N TYR A 483 7.13 19.75 -11.06
CA TYR A 483 6.75 20.57 -9.90
C TYR A 483 6.72 22.08 -10.22
N ALA A 484 7.58 22.55 -11.13
CA ALA A 484 7.69 23.95 -11.48
C ALA A 484 6.41 24.50 -12.14
N VAL A 485 5.68 23.69 -12.90
CA VAL A 485 4.41 24.11 -13.51
C VAL A 485 3.20 23.81 -12.62
N ARG A 486 3.37 22.97 -11.60
CA ARG A 486 2.28 22.46 -10.77
C ARG A 486 2.01 23.37 -9.57
N MET A 487 0.78 23.86 -9.45
CA MET A 487 0.35 24.73 -8.36
C MET A 487 -0.15 23.91 -7.15
N ASP A 488 0.76 23.37 -6.33
CA ASP A 488 0.39 22.70 -5.07
C ASP A 488 0.24 23.64 -3.88
N THR A 489 -0.59 23.24 -2.92
CA THR A 489 -0.73 23.96 -1.65
C THR A 489 0.58 24.06 -0.89
N MET A 490 1.36 22.97 -0.83
CA MET A 490 2.68 22.93 -0.19
C MET A 490 3.59 21.99 -0.96
N ALA A 491 4.85 22.38 -1.16
CA ALA A 491 5.89 21.51 -1.71
C ALA A 491 7.25 21.84 -1.09
N ASN A 492 8.03 20.79 -0.81
CA ASN A 492 9.40 20.87 -0.29
C ASN A 492 10.32 20.20 -1.30
N ILE A 493 11.33 20.92 -1.78
CA ILE A 493 12.23 20.43 -2.84
C ILE A 493 13.66 20.70 -2.44
N LEU A 494 14.48 19.66 -2.45
CA LEU A 494 15.90 19.75 -2.13
C LEU A 494 16.67 20.41 -3.30
N TYR A 495 17.65 21.26 -2.98
CA TYR A 495 18.44 21.97 -4.01
C TYR A 495 19.33 21.03 -4.84
N TYR A 496 20.03 20.12 -4.16
CA TYR A 496 20.99 19.22 -4.80
C TYR A 496 20.75 17.74 -4.41
N PRO A 497 19.64 17.12 -4.80
CA PRO A 497 19.42 15.70 -4.58
C PRO A 497 20.55 14.84 -5.13
N GLN A 498 20.99 13.82 -4.39
CA GLN A 498 22.05 12.92 -4.84
C GLN A 498 21.60 11.46 -4.82
N LYS A 499 22.11 10.68 -5.76
CA LYS A 499 21.98 9.22 -5.75
C LYS A 499 22.63 8.67 -4.47
N PRO A 500 22.01 7.73 -3.76
CA PRO A 500 22.68 7.05 -2.66
C PRO A 500 23.92 6.32 -3.18
N LEU A 501 25.02 6.31 -2.44
CA LEU A 501 26.22 5.55 -2.83
C LEU A 501 26.05 4.03 -2.65
N ALA A 502 25.31 3.65 -1.62
CA ALA A 502 24.90 2.28 -1.35
C ALA A 502 23.41 2.14 -1.73
N THR A 503 23.13 1.42 -2.81
CA THR A 503 21.79 1.26 -3.40
C THR A 503 21.34 -0.18 -3.40
N THR A 504 20.05 -0.41 -3.21
CA THR A 504 19.46 -1.73 -3.47
C THR A 504 19.08 -1.81 -4.96
N ARG A 505 19.08 -3.02 -5.54
CA ARG A 505 18.64 -3.24 -6.93
C ARG A 505 17.20 -2.79 -7.16
N ALA A 506 16.34 -2.93 -6.15
CA ALA A 506 14.95 -2.49 -6.20
C ALA A 506 14.78 -0.96 -6.48
N MET A 507 15.78 -0.13 -6.15
CA MET A 507 15.72 1.31 -6.41
C MET A 507 15.64 1.68 -7.89
N GLU A 508 16.14 0.82 -8.77
CA GLU A 508 16.07 1.00 -10.22
C GLU A 508 14.63 0.92 -10.73
N HIS A 509 13.88 -0.08 -10.28
CA HIS A 509 12.46 -0.22 -10.61
C HIS A 509 11.61 0.87 -9.96
N LEU A 510 11.99 1.32 -8.76
CA LEU A 510 11.32 2.41 -8.04
C LEU A 510 11.70 3.80 -8.55
N LYS A 511 12.56 3.92 -9.56
CA LYS A 511 13.08 5.19 -10.09
C LYS A 511 13.63 6.14 -9.01
N PHE A 512 14.17 5.55 -7.94
CA PHE A 512 14.66 6.31 -6.78
C PHE A 512 16.01 6.98 -7.07
N ARG A 513 16.77 6.44 -8.02
CA ARG A 513 18.06 7.00 -8.47
C ARG A 513 17.86 8.28 -9.26
N GLU A 514 16.77 8.36 -10.01
CA GLU A 514 16.37 9.47 -10.86
C GLU A 514 15.75 10.59 -10.03
N LEU A 515 14.94 10.24 -9.02
CA LEU A 515 14.29 11.17 -8.10
C LEU A 515 14.64 10.88 -6.63
N PRO A 516 15.89 11.13 -6.21
CA PRO A 516 16.32 10.80 -4.86
C PRO A 516 15.74 11.74 -3.80
N ALA A 517 15.65 11.24 -2.57
CA ALA A 517 15.10 11.92 -1.42
C ALA A 517 16.14 12.23 -0.32
N GLY A 518 17.41 12.40 -0.71
CA GLY A 518 18.51 12.64 0.22
C GLY A 518 19.77 13.20 -0.45
N GLN A 519 20.81 13.38 0.37
CA GLN A 519 22.16 13.74 -0.06
C GLN A 519 23.16 12.87 0.70
N ASN A 520 24.27 12.53 0.05
CA ASN A 520 25.37 11.89 0.74
C ASN A 520 26.12 12.96 1.55
N ALA A 521 26.48 12.63 2.79
CA ALA A 521 27.21 13.49 3.69
C ALA A 521 28.40 12.71 4.25
N ILE A 522 29.52 13.39 4.48
CA ILE A 522 30.67 12.79 5.18
C ILE A 522 30.34 12.78 6.68
N VAL A 523 30.09 11.59 7.22
CA VAL A 523 29.67 11.42 8.62
C VAL A 523 30.83 10.86 9.45
N ALA A 524 31.14 11.51 10.56
CA ALA A 524 32.03 10.98 11.59
C ALA A 524 31.23 10.54 12.83
N ILE A 525 31.62 9.41 13.44
CA ILE A 525 31.00 8.90 14.67
C ILE A 525 31.97 9.18 15.82
N GLN A 526 31.76 10.28 16.55
CA GLN A 526 32.70 10.72 17.58
C GLN A 526 31.99 11.54 18.68
N CYS A 527 32.44 11.40 19.93
CA CYS A 527 32.11 12.36 20.98
C CYS A 527 32.94 13.64 20.78
N TYR A 528 32.27 14.76 20.46
CA TYR A 528 32.91 16.06 20.27
C TYR A 528 32.06 17.17 20.90
N SER A 529 32.68 18.01 21.75
CA SER A 529 32.09 19.19 22.41
C SER A 529 30.78 19.00 23.21
N GLY A 530 30.23 17.79 23.33
CA GLY A 530 29.00 17.48 24.09
C GLY A 530 27.68 17.83 23.39
N TYR A 531 27.69 18.63 22.32
CA TYR A 531 26.49 19.07 21.60
C TYR A 531 25.90 18.06 20.61
N ASN A 532 26.40 16.82 20.60
CA ASN A 532 25.81 15.70 19.86
C ASN A 532 25.24 14.60 20.78
N GLN A 533 25.03 14.88 22.07
CA GLN A 533 24.43 13.93 23.02
C GLN A 533 22.91 13.76 22.78
N GLU A 534 22.33 12.65 23.26
CA GLU A 534 20.88 12.42 23.29
C GLU A 534 20.15 12.71 21.96
N ASP A 535 20.59 12.09 20.87
CA ASP A 535 20.01 12.26 19.52
C ASP A 535 20.16 13.64 18.90
N SER A 536 21.08 14.46 19.42
CA SER A 536 21.55 15.63 18.70
C SER A 536 22.74 15.30 17.81
N MET A 537 22.98 16.16 16.81
CA MET A 537 24.11 16.06 15.88
C MET A 537 24.78 17.40 15.71
N ILE A 538 26.08 17.36 15.45
CA ILE A 538 26.87 18.55 15.08
C ILE A 538 26.96 18.59 13.56
N MET A 539 26.68 19.75 12.96
CA MET A 539 26.77 19.93 11.51
C MET A 539 27.82 20.98 11.14
N ASN A 540 28.49 20.80 10.01
CA ASN A 540 29.47 21.75 9.51
C ASN A 540 28.78 22.95 8.85
N GLN A 541 28.93 24.14 9.46
CA GLN A 541 28.40 25.40 8.95
C GLN A 541 28.93 25.72 7.56
N SER A 542 30.22 25.46 7.29
CA SER A 542 30.79 25.72 5.97
C SER A 542 30.15 24.85 4.88
N SER A 543 29.73 23.63 5.21
CA SER A 543 29.00 22.76 4.28
C SER A 543 27.56 23.27 4.06
N ILE A 544 26.89 23.74 5.11
CA ILE A 544 25.56 24.40 5.01
C ILE A 544 25.65 25.67 4.13
N ASP A 545 26.72 26.46 4.29
CA ASP A 545 26.98 27.69 3.54
C ASP A 545 27.20 27.40 2.04
N ARG A 546 27.80 26.24 1.72
CA ARG A 546 27.96 25.74 0.34
C ARG A 546 26.69 25.14 -0.25
N GLY A 547 25.70 24.81 0.57
CA GLY A 547 24.38 24.35 0.12
C GLY A 547 23.95 22.97 0.60
N LEU A 548 24.66 22.37 1.56
CA LEU A 548 24.24 21.11 2.19
C LEU A 548 22.82 21.26 2.76
N PHE A 549 21.96 20.32 2.39
CA PHE A 549 20.54 20.19 2.75
C PHE A 549 19.66 21.43 2.57
N ARG A 550 20.05 22.38 1.71
CA ARG A 550 19.17 23.52 1.38
C ARG A 550 17.94 23.05 0.62
N SER A 551 16.79 23.65 0.92
CA SER A 551 15.52 23.31 0.27
C SER A 551 14.73 24.54 -0.15
N LEU A 552 13.88 24.38 -1.16
CA LEU A 552 12.83 25.30 -1.54
C LEU A 552 11.54 24.84 -0.88
N PHE A 553 10.86 25.77 -0.22
CA PHE A 553 9.49 25.62 0.24
C PHE A 553 8.56 26.46 -0.63
N PHE A 554 7.59 25.82 -1.25
CA PHE A 554 6.52 26.47 -2.00
C PHE A 554 5.22 26.40 -1.20
N ARG A 555 4.47 27.50 -1.23
CA ARG A 555 3.08 27.52 -0.75
C ARG A 555 2.20 28.21 -1.78
N SER A 556 1.02 27.64 -2.04
CA SER A 556 0.01 28.30 -2.87
C SER A 556 -1.18 28.75 -2.05
N TYR A 557 -1.66 29.95 -2.33
CA TYR A 557 -2.90 30.54 -1.85
C TYR A 557 -3.89 30.60 -3.01
N MET A 558 -5.16 30.36 -2.73
CA MET A 558 -6.22 30.40 -3.75
C MET A 558 -7.43 31.17 -3.23
N ASP A 559 -8.06 31.92 -4.13
CA ASP A 559 -9.31 32.64 -3.85
C ASP A 559 -10.20 32.64 -5.10
N LEU A 560 -11.51 32.81 -4.89
CA LEU A 560 -12.54 32.78 -5.93
C LEU A 560 -13.51 33.93 -5.69
N GLU A 561 -13.90 34.65 -6.73
CA GLU A 561 -15.02 35.60 -6.67
C GLU A 561 -16.33 34.86 -6.32
N LYS A 562 -16.85 35.09 -5.11
CA LYS A 562 -18.13 34.51 -4.71
C LYS A 562 -19.26 35.42 -5.16
N ARG A 563 -20.34 34.80 -5.63
CA ARG A 563 -21.62 35.49 -5.82
C ARG A 563 -22.38 35.50 -4.51
N GLN A 564 -22.64 36.68 -3.95
CA GLN A 564 -23.56 36.87 -2.84
C GLN A 564 -24.94 37.28 -3.38
N GLY A 565 -25.91 36.38 -3.29
CA GLY A 565 -27.29 36.62 -3.76
C GLY A 565 -27.39 36.79 -5.29
N MET A 566 -28.35 37.61 -5.74
CA MET A 566 -28.68 37.79 -7.17
C MET A 566 -27.83 38.84 -7.92
N LYS A 567 -27.09 39.73 -7.23
CA LYS A 567 -26.39 40.87 -7.88
C LYS A 567 -24.98 41.19 -7.38
N ALA A 568 -24.58 40.81 -6.17
CA ALA A 568 -23.28 41.21 -5.63
C ALA A 568 -22.21 40.16 -5.97
N LEU A 569 -21.37 40.46 -6.96
CA LEU A 569 -20.15 39.69 -7.23
C LEU A 569 -19.02 40.32 -6.43
N GLU A 570 -18.33 39.52 -5.62
CA GLU A 570 -17.04 39.93 -5.04
C GLU A 570 -16.04 40.13 -6.18
N THR A 571 -15.23 41.18 -6.14
CA THR A 571 -14.29 41.51 -7.23
C THR A 571 -12.86 41.52 -6.74
N PHE A 572 -11.94 41.02 -7.58
CA PHE A 572 -10.51 41.27 -7.40
C PHE A 572 -10.18 42.68 -7.90
N GLU A 573 -9.75 43.52 -6.97
CA GLU A 573 -9.29 44.89 -7.20
C GLU A 573 -8.48 45.36 -5.98
N LYS A 574 -7.67 46.40 -6.17
CA LYS A 574 -6.90 47.01 -5.08
C LYS A 574 -7.81 47.79 -4.13
N PRO A 575 -7.96 47.38 -2.85
CA PRO A 575 -8.79 48.10 -1.88
C PRO A 575 -8.20 49.47 -1.56
N SER A 576 -9.01 50.52 -1.48
CA SER A 576 -8.57 51.86 -1.08
C SER A 576 -9.10 52.23 0.32
N ARG A 577 -8.32 52.97 1.11
CA ARG A 577 -8.75 53.43 2.45
C ARG A 577 -9.98 54.35 2.42
N SER A 578 -10.27 54.96 1.28
CA SER A 578 -11.40 55.87 1.09
C SER A 578 -12.73 55.16 0.84
N ASP A 579 -12.73 54.01 0.16
CA ASP A 579 -13.96 53.34 -0.31
C ASP A 579 -14.26 52.01 0.41
N THR A 580 -13.26 51.43 1.09
CA THR A 580 -13.36 50.12 1.73
C THR A 580 -13.42 50.18 3.25
N LEU A 581 -14.39 49.46 3.81
CA LEU A 581 -14.61 49.29 5.23
C LEU A 581 -13.78 48.11 5.76
N ARG A 582 -13.19 48.28 6.96
CA ARG A 582 -12.47 47.24 7.72
C ARG A 582 -11.31 46.59 6.94
N LEU A 583 -10.44 47.43 6.38
CA LEU A 583 -9.16 46.98 5.84
C LEU A 583 -8.37 46.18 6.88
N LYS A 584 -7.74 45.09 6.43
CA LYS A 584 -6.82 44.32 7.26
C LYS A 584 -5.56 45.14 7.56
N HIS A 585 -4.84 44.72 8.60
CA HIS A 585 -3.63 45.40 9.09
C HIS A 585 -2.42 45.30 8.15
N GLY A 586 -2.51 44.51 7.07
CA GLY A 586 -1.45 44.31 6.08
C GLY A 586 -1.24 45.47 5.11
N THR A 587 -0.12 45.43 4.39
CA THR A 587 0.21 46.41 3.33
C THR A 587 -0.40 45.99 2.00
N TYR A 588 -1.13 46.91 1.36
CA TYR A 588 -1.75 46.74 0.02
C TYR A 588 -0.94 47.40 -1.11
N GLU A 589 0.16 48.09 -0.78
CA GLU A 589 0.99 48.82 -1.75
C GLU A 589 1.61 47.90 -2.81
N LYS A 590 1.86 46.64 -2.45
CA LYS A 590 2.46 45.61 -3.31
C LYS A 590 1.48 44.99 -4.32
N LEU A 591 0.20 45.35 -4.25
CA LEU A 591 -0.81 44.92 -5.20
C LEU A 591 -0.85 45.87 -6.40
N ASP A 592 -1.03 45.30 -7.58
CA ASP A 592 -1.34 46.01 -8.81
C ASP A 592 -2.84 46.39 -8.84
N ASP A 593 -3.27 47.11 -9.87
CA ASP A 593 -4.65 47.63 -9.97
C ASP A 593 -5.71 46.52 -10.07
N ASP A 594 -5.33 45.34 -10.55
CA ASP A 594 -6.15 44.13 -10.59
C ASP A 594 -6.32 43.47 -9.22
N GLY A 595 -5.71 44.04 -8.17
CA GLY A 595 -5.73 43.51 -6.82
C GLY A 595 -4.81 42.30 -6.63
N LEU A 596 -3.91 41.99 -7.58
CA LEU A 596 -3.00 40.86 -7.47
C LEU A 596 -1.56 41.33 -7.31
N ILE A 597 -0.72 40.46 -6.78
CA ILE A 597 0.71 40.73 -6.63
C ILE A 597 1.51 40.19 -7.82
N ALA A 598 2.40 41.00 -8.40
CA ALA A 598 3.25 40.56 -9.48
C ALA A 598 4.28 39.47 -9.04
N PRO A 599 4.58 38.47 -9.89
CA PRO A 599 5.71 37.56 -9.66
C PRO A 599 7.04 38.30 -9.47
N GLY A 600 7.88 37.80 -8.57
CA GLY A 600 9.17 38.41 -8.22
C GLY A 600 9.14 39.39 -7.05
N VAL A 601 7.96 39.84 -6.61
CA VAL A 601 7.84 40.74 -5.45
C VAL A 601 8.12 39.99 -4.15
N ARG A 602 8.89 40.64 -3.25
CA ARG A 602 9.18 40.13 -1.91
C ARG A 602 8.02 40.41 -0.96
N VAL A 603 7.54 39.37 -0.29
CA VAL A 603 6.44 39.43 0.70
C VAL A 603 6.87 38.88 2.05
N SER A 604 6.35 39.45 3.12
CA SER A 604 6.68 39.08 4.49
C SER A 604 5.54 39.40 5.46
N GLY A 605 5.34 38.55 6.45
CA GLY A 605 4.42 38.83 7.54
C GLY A 605 2.97 38.88 7.06
N GLU A 606 2.27 39.97 7.32
CA GLU A 606 0.85 40.14 7.02
C GLU A 606 0.59 40.88 5.68
N ASP A 607 1.59 40.95 4.80
CA ASP A 607 1.43 41.51 3.45
C ASP A 607 0.24 40.89 2.72
N ILE A 608 -0.53 41.73 2.03
CA ILE A 608 -1.70 41.28 1.26
C ILE A 608 -1.22 40.80 -0.10
N ILE A 609 -1.63 39.59 -0.48
CA ILE A 609 -1.25 38.96 -1.75
C ILE A 609 -2.40 38.88 -2.76
N ILE A 610 -3.65 38.93 -2.27
CA ILE A 610 -4.87 38.95 -3.10
C ILE A 610 -5.80 40.00 -2.49
N GLY A 611 -5.92 41.13 -3.16
CA GLY A 611 -6.88 42.20 -2.93
C GLY A 611 -8.26 41.79 -3.41
N LYS A 612 -9.24 41.82 -2.51
CA LYS A 612 -10.61 41.40 -2.81
C LYS A 612 -11.60 42.26 -2.04
N THR A 613 -12.63 42.72 -2.73
CA THR A 613 -13.67 43.55 -2.15
C THR A 613 -15.05 42.90 -2.31
N THR A 614 -15.89 43.11 -1.30
CA THR A 614 -17.29 42.71 -1.31
C THR A 614 -18.16 43.96 -1.27
N PRO A 615 -19.05 44.20 -2.25
CA PRO A 615 -19.95 45.35 -2.19
C PRO A 615 -20.92 45.21 -1.03
N ILE A 616 -21.12 46.29 -0.27
CA ILE A 616 -22.04 46.32 0.87
C ILE A 616 -23.40 46.89 0.40
N PRO A 617 -24.54 46.22 0.67
CA PRO A 617 -25.85 46.78 0.35
C PRO A 617 -26.07 48.13 1.05
N PRO A 618 -26.78 49.08 0.42
CA PRO A 618 -27.06 50.39 1.02
C PRO A 618 -27.87 50.28 2.32
N ASP A 619 -28.73 49.27 2.47
CA ASP A 619 -29.65 49.09 3.61
C ASP A 619 -29.04 48.42 4.86
N THR A 620 -27.74 48.09 4.85
CA THR A 620 -27.09 47.40 5.97
C THR A 620 -26.43 48.41 6.94
N GLU A 621 -27.03 48.63 8.11
CA GLU A 621 -26.45 49.47 9.17
C GLU A 621 -25.46 48.67 10.03
N GLU A 622 -24.16 48.91 9.85
CA GLU A 622 -23.11 48.31 10.69
C GLU A 622 -22.70 49.25 11.83
N LEU A 623 -23.54 49.31 12.87
CA LEU A 623 -23.21 49.75 14.24
C LEU A 623 -22.33 51.03 14.35
N GLY A 624 -22.54 52.01 13.46
CA GLY A 624 -21.88 53.33 13.53
C GLY A 624 -20.43 53.42 13.00
N GLN A 625 -19.87 52.36 12.42
CA GLN A 625 -18.52 52.39 11.80
C GLN A 625 -18.53 52.76 10.31
N ARG A 626 -19.71 52.84 9.69
CA ARG A 626 -19.88 53.06 8.25
C ARG A 626 -20.06 54.56 7.96
N THR A 627 -19.26 55.10 7.04
CA THR A 627 -19.47 56.43 6.43
C THR A 627 -20.22 56.25 5.10
N GLN A 628 -20.84 57.32 4.56
CA GLN A 628 -21.48 57.27 3.23
C GLN A 628 -20.51 56.89 2.09
N TYR A 629 -19.21 57.12 2.27
CA TYR A 629 -18.18 56.82 1.29
C TYR A 629 -17.77 55.33 1.27
N HIS A 630 -18.01 54.60 2.36
CA HIS A 630 -17.69 53.17 2.46
C HIS A 630 -18.75 52.33 1.73
N THR A 631 -18.45 51.96 0.49
CA THR A 631 -19.33 51.16 -0.38
C THR A 631 -18.93 49.69 -0.44
N LYS A 632 -17.68 49.38 -0.08
CA LYS A 632 -17.09 48.04 -0.17
C LYS A 632 -16.59 47.57 1.19
N ARG A 633 -16.51 46.26 1.39
CA ARG A 633 -15.85 45.61 2.53
C ARG A 633 -14.62 44.87 2.04
N ASP A 634 -13.56 44.91 2.83
CA ASP A 634 -12.38 44.12 2.54
C ASP A 634 -12.57 42.62 2.81
N ALA A 635 -12.31 41.80 1.79
CA ALA A 635 -12.31 40.34 1.83
C ALA A 635 -10.97 39.75 1.37
N SER A 636 -9.91 40.57 1.33
CA SER A 636 -8.58 40.24 0.82
C SER A 636 -7.91 39.09 1.57
N THR A 637 -7.03 38.35 0.92
CA THR A 637 -6.29 37.24 1.54
C THR A 637 -4.85 37.69 1.89
N PRO A 638 -4.49 37.76 3.19
CA PRO A 638 -3.12 38.04 3.63
C PRO A 638 -2.21 36.82 3.54
N LEU A 639 -0.91 37.08 3.50
CA LEU A 639 0.11 36.07 3.81
C LEU A 639 0.00 35.63 5.28
N ARG A 640 0.46 34.42 5.59
CA ARG A 640 0.58 33.98 6.99
C ARG A 640 1.71 34.75 7.66
N SER A 641 1.47 35.28 8.86
CA SER A 641 2.42 36.11 9.61
C SER A 641 3.78 35.45 9.87
N THR A 642 3.84 34.12 9.95
CA THR A 642 5.08 33.35 10.16
C THR A 642 5.86 33.06 8.88
N GLU A 643 5.37 33.52 7.73
CA GLU A 643 5.92 33.20 6.43
C GLU A 643 6.48 34.44 5.74
N SER A 644 7.50 34.21 4.92
CA SER A 644 8.14 35.22 4.08
C SER A 644 8.76 34.55 2.87
N GLY A 645 8.84 35.27 1.77
CA GLY A 645 9.35 34.73 0.52
C GLY A 645 9.19 35.69 -0.64
N ILE A 646 9.26 35.12 -1.84
CA ILE A 646 9.12 35.81 -3.11
C ILE A 646 7.94 35.17 -3.84
N VAL A 647 7.10 35.98 -4.48
CA VAL A 647 6.04 35.46 -5.34
C VAL A 647 6.68 34.77 -6.54
N ASP A 648 6.35 33.51 -6.73
CA ASP A 648 6.94 32.65 -7.74
C ASP A 648 6.11 32.67 -9.03
N GLN A 649 4.80 32.46 -8.91
CA GLN A 649 3.90 32.46 -10.05
C GLN A 649 2.47 32.82 -9.59
N VAL A 650 1.76 33.59 -10.42
CA VAL A 650 0.33 33.90 -10.24
C VAL A 650 -0.44 33.34 -11.42
N LEU A 651 -1.49 32.59 -11.13
CA LEU A 651 -2.41 32.02 -12.10
C LEU A 651 -3.78 32.65 -11.92
N LEU A 652 -4.29 33.27 -12.98
CA LEU A 652 -5.66 33.77 -13.08
C LEU A 652 -6.41 32.92 -14.11
N THR A 653 -7.56 32.39 -13.74
CA THR A 653 -8.43 31.59 -14.61
C THR A 653 -9.89 31.85 -14.24
N THR A 654 -10.83 31.26 -14.98
CA THR A 654 -12.26 31.24 -14.63
C THR A 654 -12.67 29.86 -14.13
N ASN A 655 -13.62 29.80 -13.21
CA ASN A 655 -14.26 28.55 -12.82
C ASN A 655 -15.36 28.15 -13.84
N GLY A 656 -16.01 27.00 -13.62
CA GLY A 656 -17.11 26.55 -14.49
C GLY A 656 -18.35 27.45 -14.50
N ASP A 657 -18.50 28.32 -13.49
CA ASP A 657 -19.60 29.30 -13.37
C ASP A 657 -19.25 30.67 -14.00
N GLY A 658 -18.07 30.78 -14.61
CA GLY A 658 -17.54 32.01 -15.21
C GLY A 658 -17.01 33.05 -14.20
N ALA A 659 -16.91 32.72 -12.92
CA ALA A 659 -16.30 33.58 -11.90
C ALA A 659 -14.77 33.51 -11.95
N LYS A 660 -14.08 34.63 -11.68
CA LYS A 660 -12.62 34.61 -11.66
C LYS A 660 -12.10 33.81 -10.47
N PHE A 661 -11.05 33.05 -10.73
CA PHE A 661 -10.33 32.21 -9.78
C PHE A 661 -8.85 32.55 -9.87
N VAL A 662 -8.24 32.87 -8.73
CA VAL A 662 -6.83 33.20 -8.66
C VAL A 662 -6.08 32.22 -7.76
N LYS A 663 -4.84 31.93 -8.15
CA LYS A 663 -3.91 31.14 -7.35
C LYS A 663 -2.53 31.78 -7.37
N VAL A 664 -2.04 32.16 -6.20
CA VAL A 664 -0.74 32.80 -6.00
C VAL A 664 0.19 31.80 -5.33
N ARG A 665 1.30 31.44 -5.99
CA ARG A 665 2.35 30.58 -5.43
C ARG A 665 3.52 31.45 -4.99
N MET A 666 3.97 31.24 -3.76
CA MET A 666 5.17 31.84 -3.21
C MET A 666 6.24 30.77 -3.03
N ARG A 667 7.51 31.20 -3.08
CA ARG A 667 8.67 30.37 -2.77
C ARG A 667 9.52 31.01 -1.69
N THR A 668 10.13 30.18 -0.86
CA THR A 668 11.11 30.60 0.14
C THR A 668 12.21 29.55 0.22
N THR A 669 13.44 29.99 0.44
CA THR A 669 14.58 29.09 0.62
C THR A 669 14.71 28.80 2.12
N LYS A 670 14.75 27.53 2.47
CA LYS A 670 15.03 27.06 3.83
C LYS A 670 16.45 26.51 3.86
N VAL A 671 17.27 27.12 4.70
CA VAL A 671 18.64 26.69 5.00
C VAL A 671 18.59 25.93 6.34
N PRO A 672 19.30 24.81 6.49
CA PRO A 672 19.37 24.09 7.76
C PRO A 672 19.71 25.00 8.95
N GLN A 673 18.96 24.85 10.04
CA GLN A 673 19.13 25.59 11.29
C GLN A 673 19.13 24.66 12.50
N ILE A 674 19.64 25.16 13.63
CA ILE A 674 19.60 24.44 14.91
C ILE A 674 18.15 24.06 15.23
N GLY A 675 17.94 22.80 15.61
CA GLY A 675 16.61 22.22 15.86
C GLY A 675 15.97 21.53 14.64
N ASP A 676 16.49 21.72 13.43
CA ASP A 676 16.03 20.97 12.26
C ASP A 676 16.36 19.48 12.39
N LYS A 677 15.49 18.65 11.82
CA LYS A 677 15.52 17.20 11.97
C LYS A 677 16.14 16.53 10.75
N PHE A 678 17.07 15.62 11.00
CA PHE A 678 17.68 14.76 10.00
C PHE A 678 17.61 13.32 10.46
N ALA A 679 17.62 12.39 9.51
CA ALA A 679 17.69 10.97 9.81
C ALA A 679 18.52 10.23 8.78
N SER A 680 19.25 9.20 9.22
CA SER A 680 19.82 8.20 8.30
C SER A 680 18.72 7.30 7.75
N ARG A 681 19.07 6.36 6.87
CA ARG A 681 18.15 5.33 6.36
C ARG A 681 17.94 4.16 7.32
N HIS A 682 18.31 4.29 8.59
CA HIS A 682 18.26 3.22 9.59
C HIS A 682 17.40 3.58 10.81
N GLY A 683 16.47 4.52 10.65
CA GLY A 683 15.61 4.98 11.74
C GLY A 683 16.38 5.75 12.82
N GLN A 684 17.48 6.40 12.43
CA GLN A 684 18.32 7.20 13.30
C GLN A 684 17.98 8.68 13.15
N LYS A 685 16.94 9.11 13.86
CA LYS A 685 16.54 10.52 13.87
C LYS A 685 17.41 11.32 14.84
N GLY A 686 17.78 12.52 14.44
CA GLY A 686 18.34 13.51 15.33
C GLY A 686 18.09 14.94 14.91
N THR A 687 18.44 15.87 15.78
CA THR A 687 18.32 17.32 15.54
C THR A 687 19.67 18.00 15.56
N ILE A 688 19.85 19.04 14.75
CA ILE A 688 21.07 19.86 14.83
C ILE A 688 21.14 20.50 16.23
N GLY A 689 22.17 20.15 17.00
CA GLY A 689 22.43 20.72 18.33
C GLY A 689 23.26 22.00 18.25
N VAL A 690 24.30 21.99 17.41
CA VAL A 690 25.16 23.14 17.12
C VAL A 690 25.78 23.01 15.74
N THR A 691 26.19 24.15 15.18
CA THR A 691 26.93 24.23 13.92
C THR A 691 28.32 24.81 14.17
N TYR A 692 29.37 24.15 13.68
CA TYR A 692 30.76 24.65 13.74
C TYR A 692 31.26 24.98 12.34
N ARG A 693 32.14 25.98 12.22
CA ARG A 693 32.85 26.24 10.98
C ARG A 693 33.98 25.23 10.78
N SER A 694 34.50 25.11 9.56
CA SER A 694 35.47 24.06 9.21
C SER A 694 36.74 24.08 10.08
N GLU A 695 37.19 25.26 10.52
CA GLU A 695 38.36 25.43 11.39
C GLU A 695 38.17 24.85 12.79
N ASP A 696 36.93 24.78 13.29
CA ASP A 696 36.60 24.29 14.62
C ASP A 696 36.25 22.78 14.60
N MET A 697 36.08 22.21 13.41
CA MET A 697 35.74 20.81 13.21
C MET A 697 37.00 19.93 13.22
N PRO A 698 36.91 18.68 13.69
CA PRO A 698 38.01 17.73 13.57
C PRO A 698 38.27 17.40 12.09
N PHE A 699 39.53 17.17 11.73
CA PHE A 699 39.93 16.88 10.36
C PHE A 699 40.85 15.65 10.30
N THR A 700 40.82 14.92 9.19
CA THR A 700 41.68 13.75 8.97
C THR A 700 43.10 14.16 8.57
N ALA A 701 44.06 13.22 8.60
CA ALA A 701 45.42 13.48 8.08
C ALA A 701 45.45 13.93 6.61
N GLN A 702 44.40 13.58 5.84
CA GLN A 702 44.23 13.99 4.45
C GLN A 702 43.58 15.38 4.30
N GLY A 703 43.18 16.01 5.42
CA GLY A 703 42.50 17.31 5.43
C GLY A 703 41.00 17.23 5.18
N ILE A 704 40.38 16.04 5.28
CA ILE A 704 38.93 15.88 5.14
C ILE A 704 38.26 16.32 6.44
N VAL A 705 37.24 17.17 6.32
CA VAL A 705 36.42 17.66 7.44
C VAL A 705 35.02 17.04 7.29
N PRO A 706 34.43 16.44 8.35
CA PRO A 706 33.11 15.85 8.25
C PRO A 706 32.03 16.92 8.08
N ASP A 707 30.97 16.57 7.35
CA ASP A 707 29.76 17.38 7.22
C ASP A 707 28.86 17.24 8.46
N LEU A 708 28.88 16.06 9.08
CA LEU A 708 28.07 15.72 10.24
C LEU A 708 28.88 14.88 11.24
N ILE A 709 28.71 15.14 12.54
CA ILE A 709 29.21 14.29 13.61
C ILE A 709 28.05 13.76 14.45
N ILE A 710 27.91 12.44 14.50
CA ILE A 710 26.95 11.76 15.38
C ILE A 710 27.67 11.13 16.57
N ASN A 711 26.92 10.94 17.66
CA ASN A 711 27.50 10.40 18.88
C ASN A 711 27.53 8.86 18.86
N PRO A 712 28.67 8.24 19.25
CA PRO A 712 28.83 6.79 19.34
C PRO A 712 27.76 6.07 20.19
N HIS A 713 27.26 6.71 21.27
CA HIS A 713 26.26 6.11 22.15
C HIS A 713 24.94 5.77 21.45
N ALA A 714 24.70 6.36 20.28
CA ALA A 714 23.51 6.14 19.50
C ALA A 714 23.53 4.82 18.71
N ILE A 715 24.64 4.06 18.73
CA ILE A 715 24.78 2.78 18.01
C ILE A 715 24.47 1.55 18.90
N PRO A 716 25.11 1.34 20.08
CA PRO A 716 24.97 0.08 20.82
C PRO A 716 23.54 -0.21 21.29
N SER A 717 22.84 0.81 21.79
CA SER A 717 21.45 0.69 22.28
C SER A 717 20.44 0.46 21.17
N ARG A 718 20.78 0.83 19.93
CA ARG A 718 19.89 0.77 18.76
C ARG A 718 20.18 -0.41 17.84
N MET A 719 21.36 -0.99 17.96
CA MET A 719 21.82 -2.15 17.21
C MET A 719 21.64 -1.98 15.69
N THR A 720 21.89 -0.78 15.19
CA THR A 720 21.81 -0.43 13.76
C THR A 720 23.15 -0.71 13.06
N VAL A 721 23.55 -1.97 12.99
CA VAL A 721 24.83 -2.38 12.38
C VAL A 721 24.84 -2.07 10.88
N ALA A 722 23.70 -2.18 10.19
CA ALA A 722 23.58 -1.83 8.79
C ALA A 722 24.00 -0.38 8.47
N HIS A 723 23.80 0.56 9.40
CA HIS A 723 24.27 1.93 9.23
C HIS A 723 25.80 2.02 9.15
N LEU A 724 26.52 1.18 9.91
CA LEU A 724 27.98 1.10 9.86
C LEU A 724 28.44 0.44 8.55
N ILE A 725 27.75 -0.61 8.12
CA ILE A 725 28.05 -1.31 6.85
C ILE A 725 27.81 -0.36 5.66
N GLU A 726 26.73 0.44 5.69
CA GLU A 726 26.45 1.49 4.71
C GLU A 726 27.61 2.49 4.62
N CYS A 727 28.14 2.97 5.75
CA CYS A 727 29.30 3.87 5.79
C CYS A 727 30.57 3.24 5.19
N LEU A 728 30.84 1.96 5.47
CA LEU A 728 31.99 1.26 4.89
C LEU A 728 31.84 1.07 3.38
N LEU A 729 30.69 0.56 2.94
CA LEU A 729 30.44 0.30 1.53
C LEU A 729 30.43 1.61 0.72
N SER A 730 29.81 2.67 1.24
CA SER A 730 29.79 3.98 0.58
C SER A 730 31.18 4.59 0.45
N LYS A 731 32.07 4.37 1.43
CA LYS A 731 33.48 4.77 1.34
C LYS A 731 34.24 4.00 0.27
N VAL A 732 34.05 2.69 0.16
CA VAL A 732 34.63 1.90 -0.95
C VAL A 732 34.08 2.36 -2.30
N SER A 733 32.78 2.64 -2.37
CA SER A 733 32.10 3.11 -3.58
C SER A 733 32.64 4.46 -4.04
N SER A 734 32.87 5.40 -3.11
CA SER A 734 33.42 6.72 -3.45
C SER A 734 34.89 6.67 -3.90
N LEU A 735 35.67 5.71 -3.38
CA LEU A 735 37.08 5.53 -3.77
C LEU A 735 37.23 4.80 -5.11
N SER A 736 36.42 3.77 -5.34
CA SER A 736 36.46 2.95 -6.56
C SER A 736 35.71 3.57 -7.76
N GLY A 737 34.79 4.50 -7.50
CA GLY A 737 33.89 5.05 -8.51
C GLY A 737 32.78 4.09 -8.94
N LEU A 738 32.68 2.92 -8.31
CA LEU A 738 31.60 1.96 -8.50
C LEU A 738 30.49 2.20 -7.48
N GLU A 739 29.28 1.78 -7.82
CA GLU A 739 28.15 1.87 -6.91
C GLU A 739 28.05 0.61 -6.05
N GLY A 740 27.85 0.78 -4.75
CA GLY A 740 27.74 -0.33 -3.81
C GLY A 740 26.35 -0.96 -3.85
N ASP A 741 26.29 -2.27 -4.07
CA ASP A 741 25.06 -3.05 -3.93
C ASP A 741 24.79 -3.33 -2.45
N ALA A 742 23.70 -2.76 -1.94
CA ALA A 742 23.24 -2.92 -0.57
C ALA A 742 21.92 -3.70 -0.47
N SER A 743 21.61 -4.49 -1.49
CA SER A 743 20.42 -5.33 -1.53
C SER A 743 20.40 -6.33 -0.37
N PRO A 744 19.21 -6.54 0.24
CA PRO A 744 19.08 -7.55 1.30
C PRO A 744 19.37 -8.94 0.76
N PHE A 745 19.82 -9.83 1.64
CA PHE A 745 19.97 -11.26 1.34
C PHE A 745 21.00 -11.58 0.25
N THR A 746 22.03 -10.74 0.10
CA THR A 746 23.15 -10.96 -0.82
C THR A 746 24.35 -11.58 -0.09
N ASP A 747 25.34 -12.05 -0.86
CA ASP A 747 26.60 -12.58 -0.34
C ASP A 747 27.61 -11.49 0.09
N VAL A 748 27.21 -10.22 0.05
CA VAL A 748 28.07 -9.10 0.44
C VAL A 748 28.26 -9.09 1.95
N THR A 749 29.45 -9.44 2.42
CA THR A 749 29.83 -9.43 3.84
C THR A 749 30.64 -8.19 4.21
N ALA A 750 30.62 -7.83 5.50
CA ALA A 750 31.44 -6.72 6.01
C ALA A 750 32.94 -6.99 5.83
N GLU A 751 33.35 -8.25 5.96
CA GLU A 751 34.71 -8.75 5.74
C GLU A 751 35.14 -8.54 4.28
N ALA A 752 34.29 -8.83 3.30
CA ALA A 752 34.56 -8.56 1.89
C ALA A 752 34.78 -7.06 1.63
N VAL A 753 33.91 -6.19 2.17
CA VAL A 753 34.07 -4.73 2.05
C VAL A 753 35.36 -4.26 2.75
N SER A 754 35.73 -4.87 3.87
CA SER A 754 36.94 -4.51 4.62
C SER A 754 38.24 -4.79 3.85
N LYS A 755 38.28 -5.86 3.05
CA LYS A 755 39.41 -6.20 2.17
C LYS A 755 39.56 -5.15 1.08
N LEU A 756 38.47 -4.80 0.40
CA LEU A 756 38.44 -3.75 -0.63
C LEU A 756 38.92 -2.41 -0.08
N LEU A 757 38.51 -2.05 1.14
CA LEU A 757 38.94 -0.80 1.77
C LEU A 757 40.46 -0.78 2.05
N ARG A 758 41.03 -1.94 2.42
CA ARG A 758 42.47 -2.08 2.64
C ARG A 758 43.28 -2.00 1.36
N GLU A 759 42.76 -2.53 0.26
CA GLU A 759 43.37 -2.43 -1.08
C GLU A 759 43.54 -0.98 -1.52
N HIS A 760 42.62 -0.09 -1.12
CA HIS A 760 42.71 1.36 -1.37
C HIS A 760 43.61 2.11 -0.38
N GLY A 761 44.38 1.40 0.47
CA GLY A 761 45.32 2.00 1.41
C GLY A 761 44.69 2.59 2.68
N TYR A 762 43.38 2.39 2.91
CA TYR A 762 42.70 2.79 4.14
C TYR A 762 42.72 1.66 5.18
N GLN A 763 42.32 1.98 6.42
CA GLN A 763 42.16 0.96 7.44
C GLN A 763 40.92 0.12 7.16
N SER A 764 41.05 -1.21 7.22
CA SER A 764 40.02 -2.18 6.81
C SER A 764 38.68 -2.00 7.53
N ARG A 765 38.70 -1.55 8.78
CA ARG A 765 37.49 -1.36 9.61
C ARG A 765 36.89 0.05 9.51
N GLY A 766 37.41 0.91 8.64
CA GLY A 766 36.86 2.26 8.39
C GLY A 766 37.35 3.37 9.31
N PHE A 767 38.06 3.05 10.39
CA PHE A 767 38.63 4.04 11.31
C PHE A 767 39.72 4.90 10.65
N GLU A 768 39.81 6.16 11.05
CA GLU A 768 40.80 7.11 10.54
C GLU A 768 41.39 7.94 11.67
N VAL A 769 42.67 8.29 11.53
CA VAL A 769 43.32 9.22 12.44
C VAL A 769 42.79 10.63 12.19
N MET A 770 42.22 11.22 13.23
CA MET A 770 41.71 12.60 13.23
C MET A 770 42.48 13.50 14.20
N TYR A 771 42.46 14.80 13.90
CA TYR A 771 43.09 15.86 14.68
C TYR A 771 42.03 16.84 15.19
N ASN A 772 42.27 17.39 16.38
CA ASN A 772 41.39 18.38 16.99
C ASN A 772 41.54 19.73 16.28
N GLY A 773 40.42 20.32 15.82
CA GLY A 773 40.41 21.59 15.07
C GLY A 773 40.97 22.79 15.83
N HIS A 774 40.88 22.81 17.16
CA HIS A 774 41.34 23.94 17.96
C HIS A 774 42.84 23.87 18.32
N THR A 775 43.35 22.66 18.57
CA THR A 775 44.73 22.47 19.10
C THR A 775 45.70 21.86 18.10
N GLY A 776 45.20 21.29 17.00
CA GLY A 776 45.99 20.50 16.06
C GLY A 776 46.51 19.18 16.65
N LYS A 777 46.18 18.85 17.91
CA LYS A 777 46.62 17.60 18.53
C LYS A 777 45.85 16.43 17.94
N LYS A 778 46.56 15.32 17.70
CA LYS A 778 45.97 14.04 17.33
C LYS A 778 45.03 13.57 18.44
N LEU A 779 43.84 13.12 18.06
CA LEU A 779 42.87 12.55 19.00
C LEU A 779 43.36 11.16 19.45
N MET A 780 43.20 10.86 20.74
CA MET A 780 43.69 9.60 21.33
C MET A 780 42.86 8.39 20.91
N ALA A 781 41.54 8.57 20.77
CA ALA A 781 40.64 7.55 20.28
C ALA A 781 40.79 7.43 18.75
N GLN A 782 40.82 6.19 18.27
CA GLN A 782 40.79 5.83 16.85
C GLN A 782 39.47 5.17 16.51
#